data_AF-A0A1J4JNZ5-F1
#
_entry.id   AF-A0A1J4JNZ5-F1
#
_cell.length_a   1.000
_cell.length_b   1.000
_cell.length_c   1.000
_cell.angle_alpha   90.00
_cell.angle_beta   90.00
_cell.angle_gamma   90.00
#
_symmetry.space_group_name_H-M   'P 1'
#
loop_
_entity.id
_entity.type
_entity.pdbx_description
1 polymer ?
#
loop_
_entity_poly.entity_id
_entity_poly.type
_entity_poly.pdbx_seq_one_letter_code
_entity_poly.pdbx_strand_id
1 'polypeptide(L)'
;MSTLYQNGVTYRLNLSMNTAIVVQSPDAEGDITIPRSVYILTNEFIVKEIGQCSFENNRNLYSLFFDSDSEVEIIRENAFRNSSIKNIMFSPKLKKLERAWCAGSYSLSSVIVSQLNKYFVSERGAVLSKSREKLYFVSRNQPSYTVSNTVRKICSFAFNGSNIGNISFKNNSILENIKESAFEMCKNIKSLSLPPSIRYLRYRAFRSSGCETITSDTESIEICAECFRECRLKVLSLPKMRNLSINRRTFLDISENFKLVIPEGISNPILKQIQNFDKPIKVEYIKTNNISYIPQTSQFKPFTPISQPIKPLNMHNKYEDCELPEDNHSLKDRKAEFKKIGEYENRIQELIKENQRLIKENKDNKILKKEIESKEELLNKIQFLTHENEKLRNKLEYIFKQVKQTKENERNRRNLFDSEDYDEPFTNINNTIICFHQEPTMVISNEEISKCRKIEKIGEGATSKVVKVALEKEHKIVENQIFALKIFKNFKNFTFRDQQNFVREIEIMSNLHHPCILKIHGFNFGFDNNETDHLTGKSKIKNKKKCYPSILLSYQPTTLAEEIESLTNTEKVISILEIVLGMRYIQEKCHLIHRDLKPNNILMNSKHHIRISDFGVTTETERSSLMTKGVGTFQYMAPEILNEEDNYNEKVDQYSFGIVLFFILMNGKLPKFKMSEVSTGKLFPIPNSLPKFAQNLIINCCSFSPVERPTFSSILSTITNNNYSFFDDVDFTAIKNRHSYLLIKESLTK
;
A
#
# COMPACT_ATOMS: atom_id res chain seq x y z
N MET A 1 28.20 24.69 -6.74
CA MET A 1 27.26 23.59 -7.02
C MET A 1 28.06 22.50 -7.69
N SER A 2 28.32 21.44 -6.96
CA SER A 2 29.03 20.26 -7.43
C SER A 2 28.00 19.25 -7.95
N THR A 3 28.28 18.65 -9.11
CA THR A 3 27.52 17.52 -9.66
C THR A 3 28.27 16.24 -9.34
N LEU A 4 27.54 15.17 -9.04
CA LEU A 4 28.09 13.85 -8.75
C LEU A 4 27.39 12.84 -9.66
N TYR A 5 28.16 12.06 -10.41
CA TYR A 5 27.65 10.94 -11.18
C TYR A 5 27.90 9.65 -10.39
N GLN A 6 26.85 8.89 -10.10
CA GLN A 6 26.95 7.65 -9.34
C GLN A 6 25.85 6.68 -9.77
N ASN A 7 26.21 5.43 -10.07
CA ASN A 7 25.26 4.37 -10.47
C ASN A 7 24.33 4.75 -11.64
N GLY A 8 24.84 5.44 -12.66
CA GLY A 8 24.02 5.83 -13.82
C GLY A 8 23.16 7.08 -13.61
N VAL A 9 23.29 7.74 -12.46
CA VAL A 9 22.44 8.87 -12.07
C VAL A 9 23.31 10.06 -11.67
N THR A 10 22.96 11.23 -12.21
CA THR A 10 23.58 12.50 -11.87
C THR A 10 22.82 13.19 -10.74
N TYR A 11 23.55 13.60 -9.70
CA TYR A 11 23.05 14.31 -8.53
C TYR A 11 23.64 15.72 -8.48
N ARG A 12 22.79 16.72 -8.23
CA ARG A 12 23.24 18.07 -7.88
C ARG A 12 23.26 18.20 -6.37
N LEU A 13 24.39 18.63 -5.83
CA LEU A 13 24.59 18.72 -4.39
C LEU A 13 24.35 20.13 -3.87
N ASN A 14 23.57 20.23 -2.82
CA ASN A 14 23.48 21.39 -1.99
C ASN A 14 24.42 21.25 -0.78
N LEU A 15 25.55 21.97 -0.82
CA LEU A 15 26.57 21.95 0.24
C LEU A 15 26.12 22.63 1.53
N SER A 16 25.30 23.67 1.47
CA SER A 16 24.82 24.36 2.68
C SER A 16 23.81 23.52 3.47
N MET A 17 23.03 22.68 2.78
CA MET A 17 21.99 21.85 3.41
C MET A 17 22.35 20.37 3.53
N ASN A 18 23.53 19.93 3.06
CA ASN A 18 23.91 18.53 2.95
C ASN A 18 22.82 17.67 2.27
N THR A 19 22.27 18.19 1.17
CA THR A 19 21.21 17.50 0.42
C THR A 19 21.57 17.32 -1.04
N ALA A 20 20.90 16.39 -1.71
CA ALA A 20 21.08 16.11 -3.12
C ALA A 20 19.74 16.05 -3.85
N ILE A 21 19.78 16.36 -5.14
CA ILE A 21 18.64 16.30 -6.06
C ILE A 21 19.09 15.51 -7.27
N VAL A 22 18.30 14.52 -7.68
CA VAL A 22 18.53 13.84 -8.97
C VAL A 22 18.29 14.86 -10.08
N VAL A 23 19.23 15.00 -10.99
CA VAL A 23 19.12 15.91 -12.14
C VAL A 23 19.25 15.12 -13.43
N GLN A 24 19.41 15.81 -14.55
CA GLN A 24 19.43 15.21 -15.89
C GLN A 24 20.35 13.98 -15.94
N SER A 25 19.71 12.81 -16.07
CA SER A 25 20.29 11.46 -16.09
C SER A 25 19.75 10.73 -17.33
N PRO A 26 20.14 11.16 -18.54
CA PRO A 26 19.70 10.54 -19.78
C PRO A 26 20.33 9.15 -20.00
N ASP A 27 21.46 8.89 -19.34
CA ASP A 27 22.25 7.67 -19.49
C ASP A 27 21.86 6.57 -18.50
N ALA A 28 21.02 6.88 -17.52
CA ALA A 28 20.39 5.91 -16.62
C ALA A 28 19.77 4.75 -17.42
N GLU A 29 20.20 3.51 -17.15
CA GLU A 29 19.83 2.29 -17.87
C GLU A 29 19.43 1.18 -16.89
N GLY A 30 18.44 0.37 -17.26
CA GLY A 30 17.99 -0.76 -16.46
C GLY A 30 17.23 -0.35 -15.20
N ASP A 31 17.44 -1.11 -14.14
CA ASP A 31 16.80 -0.92 -12.83
C ASP A 31 17.67 -0.06 -11.92
N ILE A 32 17.16 1.12 -11.55
CA ILE A 32 17.89 2.09 -10.74
C ILE A 32 17.25 2.19 -9.37
N THR A 33 18.09 2.08 -8.33
CA THR A 33 17.71 2.43 -6.95
C THR A 33 18.35 3.77 -6.59
N ILE A 34 17.52 4.78 -6.31
CA ILE A 34 17.99 6.03 -5.73
C ILE A 34 18.35 5.80 -4.25
N PRO A 35 19.62 6.04 -3.86
CA PRO A 35 20.05 5.81 -2.49
C PRO A 35 19.47 6.86 -1.53
N ARG A 36 19.47 6.58 -0.22
CA ARG A 36 19.14 7.60 0.80
C ARG A 36 20.05 8.81 0.69
N SER A 37 21.35 8.56 0.55
CA SER A 37 22.41 9.57 0.50
C SER A 37 23.46 9.24 -0.54
N VAL A 38 24.12 10.27 -1.06
CA VAL A 38 25.33 10.17 -1.86
C VAL A 38 26.51 10.82 -1.13
N TYR A 39 27.73 10.39 -1.42
CA TYR A 39 28.93 10.82 -0.68
C TYR A 39 29.95 11.50 -1.58
N ILE A 40 30.49 12.63 -1.13
CA ILE A 40 31.78 13.14 -1.61
C ILE A 40 32.75 13.09 -0.45
N LEU A 41 33.83 12.31 -0.59
CA LEU A 41 34.79 12.02 0.47
C LEU A 41 34.08 11.45 1.71
N THR A 42 34.04 12.20 2.81
CA THR A 42 33.38 11.85 4.08
C THR A 42 32.05 12.58 4.30
N ASN A 43 31.68 13.51 3.40
CA ASN A 43 30.45 14.30 3.55
C ASN A 43 29.26 13.56 2.91
N GLU A 44 28.21 13.36 3.71
CA GLU A 44 26.96 12.74 3.31
C GLU A 44 25.97 13.79 2.78
N PHE A 45 25.34 13.51 1.64
CA PHE A 45 24.28 14.34 1.05
C PHE A 45 22.99 13.54 0.88
N ILE A 46 21.97 13.86 1.67
CA ILE A 46 20.67 13.17 1.64
C ILE A 46 19.92 13.53 0.37
N VAL A 47 19.51 12.55 -0.43
CA VAL A 47 18.70 12.76 -1.63
C VAL A 47 17.27 13.11 -1.20
N LYS A 48 16.82 14.32 -1.55
CA LYS A 48 15.49 14.82 -1.15
C LYS A 48 14.47 14.81 -2.27
N GLU A 49 14.91 14.78 -3.54
CA GLU A 49 14.01 15.02 -4.67
C GLU A 49 14.48 14.34 -5.95
N ILE A 50 13.52 13.85 -6.74
CA ILE A 50 13.72 13.63 -8.17
C ILE A 50 13.45 14.96 -8.87
N GLY A 51 14.50 15.55 -9.43
CA GLY A 51 14.45 16.88 -10.03
C GLY A 51 13.59 16.98 -11.27
N GLN A 52 13.45 18.22 -11.74
CA GLN A 52 12.71 18.51 -12.96
C GLN A 52 13.43 17.87 -14.16
N CYS A 53 12.66 17.23 -15.04
CA CYS A 53 13.18 16.61 -16.28
C CYS A 53 14.35 15.63 -16.06
N SER A 54 14.49 15.03 -14.88
CA SER A 54 15.67 14.21 -14.52
C SER A 54 15.86 12.98 -15.39
N PHE A 55 14.77 12.35 -15.82
CA PHE A 55 14.74 11.15 -16.67
C PHE A 55 13.89 11.41 -17.91
N GLU A 56 13.81 12.67 -18.37
CA GLU A 56 13.04 13.01 -19.57
C GLU A 56 13.68 12.36 -20.80
N ASN A 57 12.85 11.79 -21.69
CA ASN A 57 13.25 11.09 -22.91
C ASN A 57 14.18 9.89 -22.66
N ASN A 58 14.32 9.41 -21.40
CA ASN A 58 15.15 8.25 -21.10
C ASN A 58 14.49 6.97 -21.65
N ARG A 59 15.12 6.35 -22.66
CA ARG A 59 14.59 5.15 -23.32
C ARG A 59 15.09 3.84 -22.72
N ASN A 60 16.14 3.92 -21.89
CA ASN A 60 16.85 2.77 -21.36
C ASN A 60 16.48 2.48 -19.89
N LEU A 61 15.78 3.40 -19.21
CA LEU A 61 15.34 3.24 -17.84
C LEU A 61 14.16 2.25 -17.76
N TYR A 62 14.37 1.12 -17.08
CA TYR A 62 13.34 0.08 -16.94
C TYR A 62 12.54 0.23 -15.66
N SER A 63 13.18 0.33 -14.50
CA SER A 63 12.49 0.57 -13.23
C SER A 63 13.22 1.55 -12.33
N LEU A 64 12.47 2.30 -11.52
CA LEU A 64 13.03 3.17 -10.48
C LEU A 64 12.54 2.75 -9.10
N PHE A 65 13.50 2.54 -8.20
CA PHE A 65 13.29 2.23 -6.80
C PHE A 65 13.96 3.29 -5.91
N PHE A 66 13.60 3.26 -4.64
CA PHE A 66 14.24 4.05 -3.60
C PHE A 66 14.61 3.13 -2.44
N ASP A 67 15.71 3.42 -1.78
CA ASP A 67 16.07 2.78 -0.51
C ASP A 67 14.88 2.80 0.48
N SER A 68 14.79 1.76 1.31
CA SER A 68 13.69 1.61 2.29
C SER A 68 13.55 2.78 3.26
N ASP A 69 14.65 3.46 3.56
CA ASP A 69 14.73 4.63 4.43
C ASP A 69 14.92 5.93 3.62
N SER A 70 14.52 5.92 2.35
CA SER A 70 14.63 7.06 1.45
C SER A 70 13.93 8.31 2.00
N GLU A 71 14.63 9.43 1.85
CA GLU A 71 14.17 10.75 2.26
C GLU A 71 13.66 11.58 1.07
N VAL A 72 13.44 10.97 -0.09
CA VAL A 72 12.85 11.65 -1.25
C VAL A 72 11.40 12.06 -0.97
N GLU A 73 11.13 13.36 -1.01
CA GLU A 73 9.82 13.95 -0.68
C GLU A 73 9.04 14.39 -1.92
N ILE A 74 9.73 14.69 -3.02
CA ILE A 74 9.12 15.31 -4.21
C ILE A 74 9.62 14.64 -5.49
N ILE A 75 8.69 14.34 -6.39
CA ILE A 75 8.97 14.08 -7.80
C ILE A 75 8.52 15.30 -8.58
N ARG A 76 9.48 16.00 -9.19
CA ARG A 76 9.24 17.29 -9.83
C ARG A 76 8.61 17.16 -11.21
N GLU A 77 8.24 18.31 -11.77
CA GLU A 77 7.60 18.42 -13.08
C GLU A 77 8.41 17.67 -14.16
N ASN A 78 7.70 16.94 -15.02
CA ASN A 78 8.31 16.23 -16.16
C ASN A 78 9.44 15.24 -15.82
N ALA A 79 9.59 14.80 -14.56
CA ALA A 79 10.72 13.96 -14.13
C ALA A 79 10.93 12.72 -15.01
N PHE A 80 9.86 12.08 -15.49
CA PHE A 80 9.89 10.89 -16.34
C PHE A 80 9.32 11.14 -17.74
N ARG A 81 9.17 12.38 -18.17
CA ARG A 81 8.44 12.70 -19.40
C ARG A 81 9.00 11.94 -20.61
N ASN A 82 8.13 11.30 -21.39
CA ASN A 82 8.52 10.49 -22.56
C ASN A 82 9.57 9.38 -22.29
N SER A 83 9.75 8.97 -21.03
CA SER A 83 10.63 7.85 -20.69
C SER A 83 9.99 6.49 -21.03
N SER A 84 10.81 5.44 -21.16
CA SER A 84 10.34 4.06 -21.33
C SER A 84 10.15 3.29 -20.03
N ILE A 85 10.09 4.03 -18.90
CA ILE A 85 9.97 3.44 -17.58
C ILE A 85 8.71 2.58 -17.45
N LYS A 86 8.88 1.38 -16.90
CA LYS A 86 7.78 0.42 -16.70
C LYS A 86 7.29 0.41 -15.27
N ASN A 87 8.21 0.51 -14.30
CA ASN A 87 7.86 0.37 -12.89
C ASN A 87 8.48 1.48 -12.03
N ILE A 88 7.69 2.00 -11.08
CA ILE A 88 8.15 2.95 -10.08
C ILE A 88 7.62 2.53 -8.71
N MET A 89 8.51 2.37 -7.73
CA MET A 89 8.10 2.30 -6.33
C MET A 89 8.30 3.69 -5.71
N PHE A 90 7.27 4.31 -5.14
CA PHE A 90 7.43 5.59 -4.45
C PHE A 90 8.19 5.46 -3.12
N SER A 91 9.01 6.48 -2.81
CA SER A 91 9.62 6.65 -1.50
C SER A 91 8.53 6.70 -0.40
N PRO A 92 8.77 6.09 0.78
CA PRO A 92 7.86 6.19 1.93
C PRO A 92 7.56 7.63 2.36
N LYS A 93 8.54 8.54 2.21
CA LYS A 93 8.39 9.96 2.54
C LYS A 93 7.89 10.82 1.39
N LEU A 94 7.59 10.25 0.23
CA LEU A 94 7.06 11.03 -0.89
C LEU A 94 5.78 11.77 -0.49
N LYS A 95 5.76 13.09 -0.68
CA LYS A 95 4.68 14.01 -0.29
C LYS A 95 4.00 14.65 -1.49
N LYS A 96 4.72 14.81 -2.60
CA LYS A 96 4.25 15.60 -3.74
C LYS A 96 4.69 15.00 -5.09
N LEU A 97 3.71 14.90 -5.99
CA LEU A 97 3.89 14.71 -7.43
C LEU A 97 3.55 16.02 -8.10
N GLU A 98 4.48 16.55 -8.90
CA GLU A 98 4.24 17.75 -9.68
C GLU A 98 3.59 17.44 -11.04
N ARG A 99 3.19 18.51 -11.74
CA ARG A 99 2.53 18.44 -13.03
C ARG A 99 3.34 17.56 -14.01
N ALA A 100 2.65 16.71 -14.75
CA ALA A 100 3.25 15.95 -15.85
C ALA A 100 4.44 15.05 -15.47
N TRP A 101 4.58 14.67 -14.19
CA TRP A 101 5.71 13.88 -13.68
C TRP A 101 6.00 12.60 -14.49
N CYS A 102 4.97 11.96 -15.07
CA CYS A 102 5.06 10.79 -15.95
C CYS A 102 4.35 10.95 -17.32
N ALA A 103 4.24 12.18 -17.83
CA ALA A 103 3.57 12.41 -19.12
C ALA A 103 4.33 11.74 -20.28
N GLY A 104 3.65 11.04 -21.18
CA GLY A 104 4.32 10.40 -22.31
C GLY A 104 5.03 9.07 -21.99
N SER A 105 5.05 8.66 -20.72
CA SER A 105 5.61 7.37 -20.28
C SER A 105 4.61 6.25 -20.55
N TYR A 106 4.43 5.89 -21.81
CA TYR A 106 3.34 4.98 -22.22
C TYR A 106 3.59 3.52 -21.82
N SER A 107 4.82 3.17 -21.45
CA SER A 107 5.17 1.83 -20.95
C SER A 107 5.00 1.68 -19.43
N LEU A 108 4.71 2.77 -18.70
CA LEU A 108 4.58 2.75 -17.24
C LEU A 108 3.35 1.92 -16.83
N SER A 109 3.59 0.67 -16.43
CA SER A 109 2.53 -0.29 -16.12
C SER A 109 2.31 -0.46 -14.62
N SER A 110 3.27 -0.09 -13.77
CA SER A 110 3.15 -0.31 -12.33
C SER A 110 3.73 0.84 -11.53
N VAL A 111 2.92 1.39 -10.63
CA VAL A 111 3.37 2.34 -9.62
C VAL A 111 2.94 1.85 -8.25
N ILE A 112 3.91 1.49 -7.40
CA ILE A 112 3.65 0.96 -6.07
C ILE A 112 3.95 2.04 -5.02
N VAL A 113 2.99 2.29 -4.14
CA VAL A 113 3.14 3.16 -2.98
C VAL A 113 3.10 2.30 -1.71
N SER A 114 4.11 2.45 -0.85
CA SER A 114 4.08 1.85 0.50
C SER A 114 2.84 2.23 1.31
N GLN A 115 2.29 1.29 2.09
CA GLN A 115 1.17 1.54 2.98
C GLN A 115 1.48 2.61 4.05
N LEU A 116 2.75 2.74 4.43
CA LEU A 116 3.27 3.74 5.38
C LEU A 116 3.30 5.15 4.78
N ASN A 117 3.19 5.30 3.45
CA ASN A 117 3.11 6.62 2.83
C ASN A 117 1.86 7.36 3.33
N LYS A 118 2.07 8.55 3.91
CA LYS A 118 1.00 9.36 4.49
C LYS A 118 0.17 10.14 3.45
N TYR A 119 0.64 10.26 2.22
CA TYR A 119 0.08 11.18 1.20
C TYR A 119 -0.50 10.47 -0.01
N PHE A 120 0.07 9.33 -0.42
CA PHE A 120 -0.41 8.54 -1.54
C PHE A 120 -0.82 7.12 -1.12
N VAL A 121 -1.56 6.45 -2.00
CA VAL A 121 -1.87 5.01 -1.93
C VAL A 121 -1.95 4.48 -3.36
N SER A 122 -1.45 3.27 -3.61
CA SER A 122 -1.72 2.57 -4.87
C SER A 122 -2.74 1.46 -4.64
N GLU A 123 -3.81 1.46 -5.42
CA GLU A 123 -4.85 0.41 -5.41
C GLU A 123 -5.36 0.21 -6.84
N ARG A 124 -5.67 -1.04 -7.22
CA ARG A 124 -6.25 -1.40 -8.53
C ARG A 124 -5.47 -0.84 -9.74
N GLY A 125 -4.14 -0.79 -9.66
CA GLY A 125 -3.27 -0.25 -10.72
C GLY A 125 -3.32 1.26 -10.88
N ALA A 126 -3.77 1.99 -9.86
CA ALA A 126 -3.85 3.45 -9.85
C ALA A 126 -3.18 4.04 -8.62
N VAL A 127 -2.69 5.28 -8.73
CA VAL A 127 -2.14 6.06 -7.62
C VAL A 127 -3.15 7.14 -7.24
N LEU A 128 -3.62 7.11 -6.00
CA LEU A 128 -4.52 8.11 -5.44
C LEU A 128 -3.85 8.87 -4.28
N SER A 129 -4.39 10.03 -3.93
CA SER A 129 -4.13 10.64 -2.62
C SER A 129 -4.57 9.69 -1.48
N LYS A 130 -4.02 9.80 -0.28
CA LYS A 130 -4.36 8.93 0.86
C LYS A 130 -5.86 8.96 1.23
N SER A 131 -6.47 10.13 1.12
CA SER A 131 -7.91 10.38 1.27
C SER A 131 -8.77 9.86 0.11
N ARG A 132 -8.14 9.39 -0.98
CA ARG A 132 -8.79 8.92 -2.23
C ARG A 132 -9.62 9.99 -2.97
N GLU A 133 -9.41 11.27 -2.67
CA GLU A 133 -10.11 12.39 -3.33
C GLU A 133 -9.49 12.81 -4.67
N LYS A 134 -8.22 12.47 -4.91
CA LYS A 134 -7.45 12.80 -6.11
C LYS A 134 -6.86 11.55 -6.74
N LEU A 135 -6.99 11.41 -8.06
CA LEU A 135 -6.42 10.32 -8.86
C LEU A 135 -5.24 10.85 -9.69
N TYR A 136 -4.02 10.43 -9.36
CA TYR A 136 -2.79 10.95 -9.96
C TYR A 136 -2.30 10.16 -11.17
N PHE A 137 -2.63 8.88 -11.26
CA PHE A 137 -2.14 7.99 -12.30
C PHE A 137 -3.00 6.73 -12.36
N VAL A 138 -3.15 6.19 -13.57
CA VAL A 138 -3.66 4.84 -13.85
C VAL A 138 -2.66 4.15 -14.77
N SER A 139 -2.35 2.90 -14.45
CA SER A 139 -1.51 2.03 -15.24
C SER A 139 -1.86 2.06 -16.73
N ARG A 140 -0.83 2.15 -17.57
CA ARG A 140 -0.99 2.36 -19.02
C ARG A 140 -1.46 1.09 -19.76
N ASN A 141 -1.30 -0.08 -19.15
CA ASN A 141 -1.70 -1.37 -19.74
C ASN A 141 -3.13 -1.81 -19.36
N GLN A 142 -3.88 -1.00 -18.60
CA GLN A 142 -5.20 -1.41 -18.15
C GLN A 142 -6.26 -1.21 -19.26
N PRO A 143 -7.07 -2.24 -19.58
CA PRO A 143 -8.11 -2.12 -20.60
C PRO A 143 -9.32 -1.34 -20.09
N SER A 144 -9.57 -1.35 -18.78
CA SER A 144 -10.68 -0.65 -18.15
C SER A 144 -10.34 -0.15 -16.75
N TYR A 145 -11.03 0.90 -16.30
CA TYR A 145 -10.91 1.40 -14.94
C TYR A 145 -12.23 2.02 -14.43
N THR A 146 -12.64 1.64 -13.23
CA THR A 146 -13.83 2.19 -12.54
C THR A 146 -13.40 3.20 -11.50
N VAL A 147 -13.75 4.48 -11.70
CA VAL A 147 -13.47 5.57 -10.75
C VAL A 147 -14.42 5.44 -9.54
N SER A 148 -13.86 5.37 -8.33
CA SER A 148 -14.61 5.27 -7.07
C SER A 148 -15.42 6.54 -6.76
N ASN A 149 -16.47 6.39 -5.93
CA ASN A 149 -17.36 7.47 -5.49
C ASN A 149 -16.72 8.45 -4.49
N THR A 150 -15.45 8.27 -4.12
CA THR A 150 -14.70 9.21 -3.27
C THR A 150 -13.85 10.18 -4.09
N VAL A 151 -13.61 9.91 -5.37
CA VAL A 151 -12.72 10.71 -6.22
C VAL A 151 -13.43 12.00 -6.64
N ARG A 152 -12.93 13.15 -6.17
CA ARG A 152 -13.40 14.48 -6.60
C ARG A 152 -12.65 15.01 -7.81
N LYS A 153 -11.37 14.64 -7.98
CA LYS A 153 -10.49 15.19 -9.03
C LYS A 153 -9.66 14.11 -9.73
N ILE A 154 -9.76 14.02 -11.05
CA ILE A 154 -8.78 13.32 -11.90
C ILE A 154 -7.66 14.30 -12.19
N CYS A 155 -6.45 14.01 -11.76
CA CYS A 155 -5.33 14.95 -11.86
C CYS A 155 -4.73 15.00 -13.27
N SER A 156 -3.90 16.02 -13.49
CA SER A 156 -3.33 16.28 -14.79
C SER A 156 -2.51 15.07 -15.26
N PHE A 157 -2.69 14.66 -16.51
CA PHE A 157 -1.97 13.52 -17.11
C PHE A 157 -2.26 12.13 -16.48
N ALA A 158 -3.32 11.97 -15.68
CA ALA A 158 -3.57 10.71 -14.95
C ALA A 158 -3.74 9.48 -15.87
N PHE A 159 -4.40 9.64 -17.02
CA PHE A 159 -4.63 8.61 -18.06
C PHE A 159 -3.83 8.88 -19.34
N ASN A 160 -2.94 9.87 -19.37
CA ASN A 160 -2.25 10.33 -20.59
C ASN A 160 -1.60 9.16 -21.36
N GLY A 161 -2.06 8.95 -22.60
CA GLY A 161 -1.57 7.91 -23.50
C GLY A 161 -1.78 6.47 -23.02
N SER A 162 -2.75 6.22 -22.15
CA SER A 162 -3.07 4.87 -21.71
C SER A 162 -3.84 4.08 -22.79
N ASN A 163 -3.68 2.76 -22.78
CA ASN A 163 -4.45 1.85 -23.65
C ASN A 163 -5.88 1.58 -23.12
N ILE A 164 -6.42 2.48 -22.29
CA ILE A 164 -7.72 2.30 -21.67
C ILE A 164 -8.84 2.41 -22.70
N GLY A 165 -9.68 1.39 -22.76
CA GLY A 165 -10.86 1.37 -23.62
C GLY A 165 -12.14 1.76 -22.89
N ASN A 166 -12.32 1.29 -21.65
CA ASN A 166 -13.57 1.50 -20.90
C ASN A 166 -13.34 2.20 -19.55
N ILE A 167 -14.03 3.32 -19.34
CA ILE A 167 -14.02 4.06 -18.08
C ILE A 167 -15.44 4.17 -17.57
N SER A 168 -15.64 3.71 -16.35
CA SER A 168 -16.92 3.82 -15.65
C SER A 168 -16.75 4.55 -14.32
N PHE A 169 -17.85 5.02 -13.76
CA PHE A 169 -17.91 5.72 -12.48
C PHE A 169 -18.86 4.97 -11.56
N LYS A 170 -18.46 4.73 -10.30
CA LYS A 170 -19.37 4.13 -9.31
C LYS A 170 -20.62 4.99 -9.10
N ASN A 171 -21.72 4.36 -8.68
CA ASN A 171 -22.98 5.05 -8.35
C ASN A 171 -22.71 6.16 -7.32
N ASN A 172 -23.41 7.28 -7.48
CA ASN A 172 -23.22 8.48 -6.67
C ASN A 172 -21.79 9.01 -6.71
N SER A 173 -21.14 8.97 -7.88
CA SER A 173 -19.82 9.57 -8.04
C SER A 173 -19.88 11.07 -7.75
N ILE A 174 -18.88 11.57 -7.02
CA ILE A 174 -18.74 12.98 -6.63
C ILE A 174 -17.65 13.67 -7.45
N LEU A 175 -17.35 13.14 -8.64
CA LEU A 175 -16.30 13.69 -9.48
C LEU A 175 -16.70 15.07 -9.97
N GLU A 176 -15.85 16.06 -9.71
CA GLU A 176 -16.12 17.47 -10.01
C GLU A 176 -15.18 18.02 -11.09
N ASN A 177 -13.94 17.53 -11.18
CA ASN A 177 -12.91 18.11 -12.04
C ASN A 177 -12.07 17.04 -12.76
N ILE A 178 -11.99 17.16 -14.08
CA ILE A 178 -11.01 16.47 -14.93
C ILE A 178 -9.96 17.49 -15.32
N LYS A 179 -8.74 17.32 -14.81
CA LYS A 179 -7.66 18.30 -14.98
C LYS A 179 -7.00 18.23 -16.35
N GLU A 180 -6.06 19.14 -16.56
CA GLU A 180 -5.33 19.32 -17.81
C GLU A 180 -4.77 18.00 -18.34
N SER A 181 -5.04 17.71 -19.62
CA SER A 181 -4.46 16.57 -20.32
C SER A 181 -4.70 15.21 -19.65
N ALA A 182 -5.72 15.08 -18.81
CA ALA A 182 -5.99 13.85 -18.06
C ALA A 182 -6.14 12.63 -18.98
N PHE A 183 -6.87 12.77 -20.09
CA PHE A 183 -7.17 11.74 -21.10
C PHE A 183 -6.53 12.08 -22.46
N GLU A 184 -5.48 12.89 -22.48
CA GLU A 184 -4.80 13.22 -23.72
C GLU A 184 -4.18 11.93 -24.33
N MET A 185 -4.28 11.74 -25.65
CA MET A 185 -3.76 10.57 -26.39
C MET A 185 -4.35 9.20 -25.99
N CYS A 186 -5.47 9.19 -25.28
CA CYS A 186 -6.24 7.98 -24.98
C CYS A 186 -7.01 7.48 -26.21
N LYS A 187 -6.38 6.66 -27.05
CA LYS A 187 -6.92 6.33 -28.39
C LYS A 187 -8.03 5.26 -28.41
N ASN A 188 -8.14 4.46 -27.35
CA ASN A 188 -9.06 3.31 -27.30
C ASN A 188 -10.41 3.63 -26.63
N ILE A 189 -10.55 4.81 -26.01
CA ILE A 189 -11.81 5.22 -25.37
C ILE A 189 -12.79 5.55 -26.47
N LYS A 190 -13.90 4.80 -26.60
CA LYS A 190 -14.93 5.08 -27.61
C LYS A 190 -16.04 5.97 -27.08
N SER A 191 -16.52 5.70 -25.88
CA SER A 191 -17.58 6.47 -25.24
C SER A 191 -17.29 6.70 -23.76
N LEU A 192 -17.89 7.74 -23.19
CA LEU A 192 -17.73 8.09 -21.78
C LEU A 192 -18.99 8.72 -21.21
N SER A 193 -19.56 8.11 -20.17
CA SER A 193 -20.67 8.67 -19.41
C SER A 193 -20.12 9.32 -18.14
N LEU A 194 -20.03 10.66 -18.14
CA LEU A 194 -19.55 11.41 -16.98
C LEU A 194 -20.67 11.54 -15.93
N PRO A 195 -20.32 11.56 -14.63
CA PRO A 195 -21.32 11.65 -13.58
C PRO A 195 -21.96 13.06 -13.47
N PRO A 196 -23.20 13.17 -12.96
CA PRO A 196 -23.93 14.45 -12.85
C PRO A 196 -23.19 15.54 -12.05
N SER A 197 -22.32 15.14 -11.12
CA SER A 197 -21.50 16.02 -10.29
C SER A 197 -20.38 16.75 -11.05
N ILE A 198 -20.08 16.40 -12.31
CA ILE A 198 -18.96 16.98 -13.05
C ILE A 198 -19.18 18.48 -13.31
N ARG A 199 -18.14 19.30 -13.06
CA ARG A 199 -18.19 20.77 -13.18
C ARG A 199 -17.12 21.35 -14.09
N TYR A 200 -15.94 20.74 -14.19
CA TYR A 200 -14.83 21.28 -14.96
C TYR A 200 -14.15 20.23 -15.85
N LEU A 201 -14.08 20.51 -17.15
CA LEU A 201 -13.18 19.85 -18.10
C LEU A 201 -12.08 20.84 -18.47
N ARG A 202 -10.85 20.57 -18.02
CA ARG A 202 -9.75 21.53 -18.11
C ARG A 202 -9.01 21.47 -19.46
N TYR A 203 -8.04 22.37 -19.61
CA TYR A 203 -7.24 22.56 -20.81
C TYR A 203 -6.74 21.21 -21.36
N ARG A 204 -7.00 20.91 -22.64
CA ARG A 204 -6.55 19.67 -23.30
C ARG A 204 -6.98 18.34 -22.66
N ALA A 205 -7.99 18.31 -21.78
CA ALA A 205 -8.35 17.10 -21.03
C ALA A 205 -8.56 15.85 -21.92
N PHE A 206 -9.09 16.00 -23.14
CA PHE A 206 -9.34 14.93 -24.12
C PHE A 206 -8.63 15.15 -25.46
N ARG A 207 -7.54 15.95 -25.49
CA ARG A 207 -6.82 16.24 -26.74
C ARG A 207 -6.32 14.94 -27.38
N SER A 208 -6.51 14.77 -28.68
CA SER A 208 -6.06 13.60 -29.42
C SER A 208 -6.60 12.26 -28.86
N SER A 209 -7.74 12.27 -28.14
CA SER A 209 -8.40 11.06 -27.64
C SER A 209 -9.30 10.41 -28.70
N GLY A 210 -9.50 9.10 -28.60
CA GLY A 210 -10.39 8.35 -29.48
C GLY A 210 -11.87 8.49 -29.14
N CYS A 211 -12.23 9.32 -28.16
CA CYS A 211 -13.60 9.38 -27.66
C CYS A 211 -14.55 9.93 -28.73
N GLU A 212 -15.51 9.11 -29.15
CA GLU A 212 -16.55 9.45 -30.12
C GLU A 212 -17.80 10.03 -29.47
N THR A 213 -18.15 9.61 -28.25
CA THR A 213 -19.35 10.06 -27.55
C THR A 213 -19.11 10.35 -26.08
N ILE A 214 -19.48 11.55 -25.62
CA ILE A 214 -19.50 11.91 -24.20
C ILE A 214 -20.92 12.27 -23.82
N THR A 215 -21.40 11.72 -22.70
CA THR A 215 -22.72 12.01 -22.15
C THR A 215 -22.61 12.42 -20.68
N SER A 216 -23.47 13.33 -20.20
CA SER A 216 -23.54 13.70 -18.78
C SER A 216 -24.84 14.42 -18.42
N ASP A 217 -25.44 14.03 -17.30
CA ASP A 217 -26.62 14.66 -16.71
C ASP A 217 -26.27 15.86 -15.81
N THR A 218 -25.11 16.48 -16.00
CA THR A 218 -24.72 17.68 -15.23
C THR A 218 -25.58 18.88 -15.58
N GLU A 219 -25.91 19.68 -14.56
CA GLU A 219 -26.66 20.93 -14.72
C GLU A 219 -25.74 22.12 -15.03
N SER A 220 -24.44 22.01 -14.76
CA SER A 220 -23.48 23.09 -15.00
C SER A 220 -22.08 22.54 -15.27
N ILE A 221 -21.45 23.00 -16.35
CA ILE A 221 -20.06 22.64 -16.68
C ILE A 221 -19.32 23.77 -17.38
N GLU A 222 -18.03 23.88 -17.05
CA GLU A 222 -17.06 24.71 -17.78
C GLU A 222 -16.12 23.79 -18.56
N ILE A 223 -15.95 24.09 -19.86
CA ILE A 223 -15.06 23.38 -20.77
C ILE A 223 -13.98 24.36 -21.23
N CYS A 224 -12.74 24.10 -20.82
CA CYS A 224 -11.62 24.99 -21.12
C CYS A 224 -11.09 24.82 -22.56
N ALA A 225 -10.17 25.71 -22.95
CA ALA A 225 -9.64 25.75 -24.30
C ALA A 225 -8.96 24.43 -24.70
N GLU A 226 -9.06 24.06 -25.97
CA GLU A 226 -8.45 22.85 -26.54
C GLU A 226 -8.85 21.53 -25.87
N CYS A 227 -9.91 21.47 -25.05
CA CYS A 227 -10.28 20.25 -24.33
C CYS A 227 -10.41 19.04 -25.27
N PHE A 228 -11.02 19.21 -26.45
CA PHE A 228 -11.26 18.16 -27.44
C PHE A 228 -10.46 18.35 -28.73
N ARG A 229 -9.36 19.12 -28.70
CA ARG A 229 -8.55 19.33 -29.90
C ARG A 229 -8.09 17.99 -30.49
N GLU A 230 -8.24 17.79 -31.81
CA GLU A 230 -7.86 16.53 -32.49
C GLU A 230 -8.57 15.26 -31.93
N CYS A 231 -9.68 15.41 -31.21
CA CYS A 231 -10.45 14.29 -30.66
C CYS A 231 -11.39 13.69 -31.73
N ARG A 232 -11.64 12.37 -31.67
CA ARG A 232 -12.64 11.70 -32.55
C ARG A 232 -14.10 11.98 -32.17
N LEU A 233 -14.35 13.05 -31.42
CA LEU A 233 -15.65 13.32 -30.80
C LEU A 233 -16.69 13.63 -31.89
N LYS A 234 -17.72 12.79 -31.96
CA LYS A 234 -18.89 12.98 -32.82
C LYS A 234 -20.06 13.58 -32.06
N VAL A 235 -20.24 13.21 -30.79
CA VAL A 235 -21.42 13.64 -30.00
C VAL A 235 -21.02 14.01 -28.58
N LEU A 236 -21.38 15.24 -28.16
CA LEU A 236 -21.38 15.65 -26.75
C LEU A 236 -22.83 15.88 -26.32
N SER A 237 -23.37 14.99 -25.49
CA SER A 237 -24.75 15.06 -25.02
C SER A 237 -24.86 15.50 -23.57
N LEU A 238 -25.55 16.62 -23.35
CA LEU A 238 -25.76 17.19 -22.03
C LEU A 238 -27.24 17.53 -21.80
N PRO A 239 -28.10 16.52 -21.56
CA PRO A 239 -29.55 16.67 -21.63
C PRO A 239 -30.17 17.51 -20.50
N LYS A 240 -29.51 17.58 -19.34
CA LYS A 240 -30.00 18.31 -18.15
C LYS A 240 -29.30 19.64 -17.93
N MET A 241 -28.58 20.14 -18.93
CA MET A 241 -27.71 21.30 -18.76
C MET A 241 -28.50 22.59 -18.56
N ARG A 242 -28.04 23.43 -17.62
CA ARG A 242 -28.58 24.78 -17.39
C ARG A 242 -27.54 25.86 -17.64
N ASN A 243 -26.29 25.62 -17.25
CA ASN A 243 -25.18 26.57 -17.41
C ASN A 243 -23.99 25.92 -18.13
N LEU A 244 -23.55 26.49 -19.24
CA LEU A 244 -22.47 25.96 -20.05
C LEU A 244 -21.50 27.09 -20.37
N SER A 245 -20.24 26.95 -19.96
CA SER A 245 -19.18 27.86 -20.39
C SER A 245 -18.22 27.08 -21.26
N ILE A 246 -18.00 27.54 -22.50
CA ILE A 246 -17.04 26.93 -23.42
C ILE A 246 -16.03 27.99 -23.86
N ASN A 247 -14.74 27.70 -23.70
CA ASN A 247 -13.68 28.61 -24.16
C ASN A 247 -13.46 28.49 -25.67
N ARG A 248 -12.84 29.53 -26.27
CA ARG A 248 -12.40 29.48 -27.67
C ARG A 248 -11.48 28.29 -27.90
N ARG A 249 -11.52 27.72 -29.11
CA ARG A 249 -10.70 26.56 -29.55
C ARG A 249 -10.96 25.25 -28.82
N THR A 250 -12.07 25.09 -28.10
CA THR A 250 -12.38 23.83 -27.41
C THR A 250 -12.46 22.63 -28.37
N PHE A 251 -13.01 22.89 -29.54
CA PHE A 251 -13.31 21.95 -30.62
C PHE A 251 -12.42 22.16 -31.84
N LEU A 252 -11.18 22.63 -31.65
CA LEU A 252 -10.24 22.79 -32.76
C LEU A 252 -9.93 21.42 -33.40
N ASP A 253 -9.98 21.32 -34.73
CA ASP A 253 -9.65 20.09 -35.47
C ASP A 253 -10.49 18.84 -35.07
N ILE A 254 -11.78 19.04 -34.78
CA ILE A 254 -12.74 17.93 -34.64
C ILE A 254 -13.46 17.63 -35.96
N SER A 255 -14.09 16.45 -36.06
CA SER A 255 -14.90 16.06 -37.22
C SER A 255 -16.04 17.05 -37.51
N GLU A 256 -16.30 17.32 -38.79
CA GLU A 256 -17.41 18.17 -39.24
C GLU A 256 -18.79 17.61 -38.85
N ASN A 257 -18.88 16.28 -38.67
CA ASN A 257 -20.10 15.61 -38.22
C ASN A 257 -20.35 15.75 -36.70
N PHE A 258 -19.58 16.58 -35.99
CA PHE A 258 -19.75 16.77 -34.56
C PHE A 258 -21.09 17.44 -34.24
N LYS A 259 -21.75 16.93 -33.19
CA LYS A 259 -23.04 17.40 -32.70
C LYS A 259 -23.00 17.65 -31.20
N LEU A 260 -23.40 18.84 -30.79
CA LEU A 260 -23.66 19.18 -29.40
C LEU A 260 -25.16 19.02 -29.12
N VAL A 261 -25.54 18.09 -28.24
CA VAL A 261 -26.93 17.87 -27.83
C VAL A 261 -27.19 18.54 -26.48
N ILE A 262 -28.14 19.49 -26.42
CA ILE A 262 -28.46 20.28 -25.22
C ILE A 262 -29.98 20.53 -25.08
N PRO A 263 -30.53 20.84 -23.89
CA PRO A 263 -31.98 21.07 -23.74
C PRO A 263 -32.47 22.33 -24.45
N GLU A 264 -33.74 22.31 -24.88
CA GLU A 264 -34.44 23.51 -25.36
C GLU A 264 -34.54 24.56 -24.23
N GLY A 265 -34.26 25.83 -24.56
CA GLY A 265 -34.38 26.95 -23.62
C GLY A 265 -33.10 27.36 -22.87
N ILE A 266 -31.92 26.88 -23.29
CA ILE A 266 -30.65 27.43 -22.81
C ILE A 266 -30.43 28.83 -23.40
N SER A 267 -30.21 29.81 -22.53
CA SER A 267 -30.09 31.24 -22.83
C SER A 267 -29.01 31.62 -23.88
N ASN A 268 -29.35 32.62 -24.69
CA ASN A 268 -28.61 33.33 -25.75
C ASN A 268 -27.07 33.62 -25.59
N PRO A 269 -26.47 33.81 -24.39
CA PRO A 269 -25.02 34.06 -24.31
C PRO A 269 -24.16 32.84 -24.70
N ILE A 270 -24.66 31.62 -24.47
CA ILE A 270 -24.00 30.37 -24.88
C ILE A 270 -24.02 30.26 -26.42
N LEU A 271 -25.11 30.69 -27.05
CA LEU A 271 -25.24 30.74 -28.51
C LEU A 271 -24.21 31.70 -29.15
N LYS A 272 -23.93 32.87 -28.55
CA LYS A 272 -22.90 33.80 -29.06
C LYS A 272 -21.47 33.26 -28.95
N GLN A 273 -21.15 32.51 -27.90
CA GLN A 273 -19.84 31.83 -27.79
C GLN A 273 -19.69 30.72 -28.84
N ILE A 274 -20.79 30.03 -29.16
CA ILE A 274 -20.80 28.97 -30.18
C ILE A 274 -20.68 29.52 -31.62
N GLN A 275 -21.20 30.71 -31.88
CA GLN A 275 -21.10 31.35 -33.20
C GLN A 275 -19.69 31.88 -33.53
N ASN A 276 -18.84 32.08 -32.52
CA ASN A 276 -17.45 32.53 -32.68
C ASN A 276 -16.43 31.37 -32.78
N PHE A 277 -16.88 30.14 -33.05
CA PHE A 277 -15.95 29.04 -33.32
C PHE A 277 -15.38 29.16 -34.72
N ASP A 278 -14.13 28.71 -34.88
CA ASP A 278 -13.44 28.66 -36.17
C ASP A 278 -14.25 27.89 -37.26
N LYS A 279 -15.17 26.99 -36.85
CA LYS A 279 -16.14 26.28 -37.70
C LYS A 279 -17.54 26.24 -37.06
N PRO A 280 -18.64 26.28 -37.83
CA PRO A 280 -20.00 26.17 -37.31
C PRO A 280 -20.24 24.80 -36.69
N ILE A 281 -20.71 24.77 -35.44
CA ILE A 281 -21.01 23.53 -34.71
C ILE A 281 -22.50 23.22 -34.86
N LYS A 282 -22.84 21.99 -35.27
CA LYS A 282 -24.22 21.51 -35.27
C LYS A 282 -24.72 21.32 -33.83
N VAL A 283 -25.80 22.03 -33.48
CA VAL A 283 -26.43 21.95 -32.16
C VAL A 283 -27.81 21.31 -32.31
N GLU A 284 -28.05 20.19 -31.62
CA GLU A 284 -29.36 19.54 -31.54
C GLU A 284 -30.02 19.89 -30.20
N TYR A 285 -31.28 20.31 -30.24
CA TYR A 285 -32.06 20.65 -29.06
C TYR A 285 -32.99 19.50 -28.69
N ILE A 286 -33.10 19.20 -27.39
CA ILE A 286 -34.03 18.19 -26.87
C ILE A 286 -35.13 18.84 -26.00
N LYS A 287 -36.39 18.42 -26.21
CA LYS A 287 -37.53 18.88 -25.39
C LYS A 287 -37.43 18.28 -23.99
N THR A 288 -37.34 19.11 -22.95
CA THR A 288 -37.25 18.70 -21.53
C THR A 288 -38.51 18.02 -20.95
N ASN A 289 -39.44 17.57 -21.80
CA ASN A 289 -40.64 16.83 -21.42
C ASN A 289 -40.67 15.44 -22.08
N ASN A 290 -39.93 14.49 -21.52
CA ASN A 290 -40.31 13.06 -21.38
C ASN A 290 -39.07 12.20 -21.06
N ILE A 291 -38.76 12.01 -19.78
CA ILE A 291 -38.08 10.79 -19.33
C ILE A 291 -38.99 10.08 -18.31
N SER A 292 -39.89 9.27 -18.84
CA SER A 292 -40.45 8.07 -18.17
C SER A 292 -39.46 7.38 -17.21
N TYR A 293 -39.61 7.74 -15.94
CA TYR A 293 -39.37 6.91 -14.76
C TYR A 293 -39.76 5.42 -14.97
N ILE A 294 -38.79 4.52 -14.89
CA ILE A 294 -39.01 3.13 -14.47
C ILE A 294 -38.88 3.12 -12.93
N PRO A 295 -39.86 2.60 -12.16
CA PRO A 295 -39.89 2.78 -10.71
C PRO A 295 -39.11 1.67 -9.99
N GLN A 296 -38.20 2.06 -9.10
CA GLN A 296 -37.89 1.26 -7.91
C GLN A 296 -38.41 1.94 -6.63
N THR A 297 -39.70 1.71 -6.37
CA THR A 297 -40.28 1.61 -5.00
C THR A 297 -39.31 1.08 -3.92
N SER A 298 -39.01 1.86 -2.87
CA SER A 298 -39.49 1.73 -1.48
C SER A 298 -38.81 2.78 -0.58
N GLN A 299 -39.54 3.86 -0.30
CA GLN A 299 -39.80 4.46 1.03
C GLN A 299 -38.65 5.25 1.68
N PHE A 300 -38.52 6.51 1.26
CA PHE A 300 -37.97 7.59 2.08
C PHE A 300 -39.08 8.53 2.58
N LYS A 301 -39.20 8.68 3.91
CA LYS A 301 -39.81 9.87 4.54
C LYS A 301 -38.84 11.08 4.47
N PRO A 302 -39.32 12.32 4.26
CA PRO A 302 -38.46 13.51 4.21
C PRO A 302 -38.29 14.14 5.61
N PHE A 303 -37.05 14.39 6.03
CA PHE A 303 -36.76 15.30 7.14
C PHE A 303 -36.51 16.73 6.62
N THR A 304 -37.45 17.60 6.99
CA THR A 304 -37.43 19.07 7.01
C THR A 304 -36.10 19.73 7.47
N PRO A 305 -35.73 20.92 6.94
CA PRO A 305 -34.54 21.67 7.34
C PRO A 305 -34.83 22.75 8.41
N ILE A 306 -34.07 22.78 9.50
CA ILE A 306 -34.09 23.87 10.49
C ILE A 306 -32.86 24.81 10.29
N SER A 307 -33.11 25.86 9.54
CA SER A 307 -32.49 27.21 9.60
C SER A 307 -32.21 27.79 11.04
N GLN A 308 -30.92 28.06 11.35
CA GLN A 308 -30.30 29.36 11.82
C GLN A 308 -30.01 29.48 13.36
N PRO A 309 -29.21 30.48 13.85
CA PRO A 309 -27.73 30.59 13.90
C PRO A 309 -27.17 30.74 15.35
N ILE A 310 -26.00 30.17 15.71
CA ILE A 310 -25.33 30.52 16.98
C ILE A 310 -23.80 30.71 16.83
N LYS A 311 -23.38 31.99 16.71
CA LYS A 311 -22.17 32.70 17.25
C LYS A 311 -21.15 31.92 18.15
N PRO A 312 -19.89 32.42 18.24
CA PRO A 312 -18.70 31.67 18.61
C PRO A 312 -18.33 31.83 20.11
N LEU A 313 -17.89 30.75 20.77
CA LEU A 313 -17.25 30.82 22.09
C LEU A 313 -16.10 29.79 22.21
N ASN A 314 -14.85 30.27 22.10
CA ASN A 314 -13.74 30.22 23.06
C ASN A 314 -13.30 28.84 23.61
N MET A 315 -12.16 28.34 23.07
CA MET A 315 -10.91 28.01 23.78
C MET A 315 -11.04 27.53 25.23
N HIS A 316 -10.85 26.22 25.44
CA HIS A 316 -9.97 25.65 26.47
C HIS A 316 -9.77 24.13 26.24
N ASN A 317 -8.55 23.73 25.85
CA ASN A 317 -7.68 22.70 26.47
C ASN A 317 -8.35 21.40 26.90
N LYS A 318 -8.01 20.29 26.23
CA LYS A 318 -7.35 19.09 26.79
C LYS A 318 -7.14 18.04 25.67
N TYR A 319 -5.90 17.87 25.22
CA TYR A 319 -5.46 16.70 24.44
C TYR A 319 -4.17 16.12 25.04
N GLU A 320 -4.34 15.23 26.02
CA GLU A 320 -3.52 14.02 26.26
C GLU A 320 -3.28 13.21 24.96
N ASP A 321 -2.01 13.01 24.61
CA ASP A 321 -1.26 11.75 24.46
C ASP A 321 -0.76 11.55 23.02
N CYS A 322 0.56 11.64 22.83
CA CYS A 322 1.37 10.60 22.15
C CYS A 322 2.86 11.05 21.97
N GLU A 323 3.76 10.46 22.76
CA GLU A 323 5.23 10.49 22.67
C GLU A 323 5.85 9.85 21.39
N LEU A 324 7.03 10.34 20.92
CA LEU A 324 8.35 9.66 20.69
C LEU A 324 9.48 10.78 20.57
N PRO A 325 10.78 10.53 20.28
CA PRO A 325 11.94 10.06 21.09
C PRO A 325 13.16 11.07 21.23
N GLU A 326 13.72 11.19 22.45
CA GLU A 326 15.16 11.37 22.83
C GLU A 326 16.31 11.44 21.77
N ASP A 327 16.93 12.63 21.58
CA ASP A 327 18.40 12.80 21.41
C ASP A 327 18.89 14.22 21.85
N ASN A 328 19.63 14.30 22.96
CA ASN A 328 19.99 15.55 23.66
C ASN A 328 21.26 16.29 23.16
N HIS A 329 21.86 15.89 22.04
CA HIS A 329 23.12 16.48 21.54
C HIS A 329 22.93 17.66 20.54
N SER A 330 21.70 17.89 20.06
CA SER A 330 21.37 18.89 19.01
C SER A 330 20.94 20.27 19.53
N LEU A 331 20.69 20.44 20.84
CA LEU A 331 20.06 21.65 21.38
C LEU A 331 20.99 22.84 21.61
N LYS A 332 22.28 22.60 21.88
CA LYS A 332 23.29 23.65 22.05
C LYS A 332 23.61 24.33 20.71
N ASP A 333 23.71 23.54 19.65
CA ASP A 333 23.99 24.03 18.29
C ASP A 333 22.80 24.84 17.75
N ARG A 334 21.58 24.43 18.11
CA ARG A 334 20.36 25.16 17.74
C ARG A 334 20.27 26.54 18.39
N LYS A 335 20.70 26.72 19.66
CA LYS A 335 20.67 28.04 20.33
C LYS A 335 21.61 29.07 19.67
N ALA A 336 22.73 28.62 19.11
CA ALA A 336 23.70 29.51 18.45
C ALA A 336 23.20 30.01 17.08
N GLU A 337 22.53 29.16 16.31
CA GLU A 337 21.84 29.54 15.07
C GLU A 337 20.73 30.57 15.30
N PHE A 338 20.04 30.54 16.44
CA PHE A 338 18.95 31.49 16.71
C PHE A 338 19.43 32.90 17.10
N LYS A 339 20.65 33.04 17.64
CA LYS A 339 21.27 34.36 17.91
C LYS A 339 21.61 35.10 16.61
N LYS A 340 22.06 34.35 15.58
CA LYS A 340 22.33 34.88 14.23
C LYS A 340 21.08 35.41 13.54
N ILE A 341 19.92 34.79 13.75
CA ILE A 341 18.63 35.25 13.19
C ILE A 341 18.24 36.63 13.74
N GLY A 342 18.44 36.87 15.04
CA GLY A 342 18.19 38.19 15.66
C GLY A 342 19.07 39.32 15.09
N GLU A 343 20.31 39.01 14.71
CA GLU A 343 21.20 39.97 14.06
C GLU A 343 20.74 40.33 12.64
N TYR A 344 20.25 39.35 11.87
CA TYR A 344 19.65 39.59 10.55
C TYR A 344 18.39 40.46 10.62
N GLU A 345 17.55 40.31 11.65
CA GLU A 345 16.35 41.14 11.83
C GLU A 345 16.71 42.61 12.06
N ASN A 346 17.72 42.90 12.87
CA ASN A 346 18.16 44.27 13.15
C ASN A 346 18.75 44.93 11.89
N ARG A 347 19.51 44.18 11.10
CA ARG A 347 20.07 44.65 9.82
C ARG A 347 18.99 45.00 8.80
N ILE A 348 17.90 44.22 8.75
CA ILE A 348 16.76 44.50 7.86
C ILE A 348 16.05 45.78 8.31
N GLN A 349 15.89 46.03 9.61
CA GLN A 349 15.29 47.26 10.12
C GLN A 349 16.09 48.53 9.79
N GLU A 350 17.43 48.46 9.85
CA GLU A 350 18.30 49.57 9.45
C GLU A 350 18.17 49.90 7.95
N LEU A 351 18.14 48.87 7.09
CA LEU A 351 17.98 49.05 5.64
C LEU A 351 16.63 49.69 5.27
N ILE A 352 15.58 49.45 6.06
CA ILE A 352 14.27 50.08 5.87
C ILE A 352 14.32 51.57 6.23
N LYS A 353 14.97 51.94 7.34
CA LYS A 353 15.15 53.36 7.72
C LYS A 353 15.96 54.13 6.68
N GLU A 354 17.00 53.52 6.12
CA GLU A 354 17.83 54.11 5.07
C GLU A 354 17.04 54.34 3.78
N ASN A 355 16.23 53.36 3.38
CA ASN A 355 15.35 53.50 2.20
C ASN A 355 14.24 54.55 2.42
N GLN A 356 13.69 54.70 3.63
CA GLN A 356 12.72 55.78 3.92
C GLN A 356 13.34 57.19 3.82
N ARG A 357 14.62 57.34 4.17
CA ARG A 357 15.37 58.58 3.94
C ARG A 357 15.51 58.90 2.45
N LEU A 358 15.89 57.92 1.63
CA LEU A 358 16.06 58.06 0.18
C LEU A 358 14.73 58.42 -0.55
N ILE A 359 13.57 58.06 0.01
CA ILE A 359 12.24 58.39 -0.53
C ILE A 359 11.90 59.87 -0.36
N LYS A 360 12.39 60.51 0.71
CA LYS A 360 12.15 61.95 0.94
C LYS A 360 12.92 62.85 -0.04
N GLU A 361 13.98 62.33 -0.66
CA GLU A 361 14.89 63.06 -1.55
C GLU A 361 14.56 62.92 -3.05
N ASN A 362 13.70 61.99 -3.47
CA ASN A 362 13.39 61.76 -4.89
C ASN A 362 11.88 61.56 -5.14
N LYS A 363 11.14 62.66 -5.30
CA LYS A 363 9.67 62.65 -5.43
C LYS A 363 9.11 62.27 -6.82
N ASP A 364 9.94 62.07 -7.84
CA ASP A 364 9.49 61.93 -9.25
C ASP A 364 10.02 60.70 -10.02
N ASN A 365 10.16 59.52 -9.37
CA ASN A 365 10.53 58.29 -10.10
C ASN A 365 9.50 57.15 -9.96
N LYS A 366 8.65 57.00 -10.99
CA LYS A 366 7.56 55.99 -11.08
C LYS A 366 8.04 54.54 -10.94
N ILE A 367 9.28 54.24 -11.33
CA ILE A 367 9.88 52.89 -11.23
C ILE A 367 10.21 52.56 -9.76
N LEU A 368 10.73 53.54 -9.01
CA LEU A 368 11.04 53.39 -7.59
C LEU A 368 9.77 53.11 -6.78
N LYS A 369 8.64 53.72 -7.14
CA LYS A 369 7.35 53.53 -6.46
C LYS A 369 6.82 52.08 -6.52
N LYS A 370 6.95 51.40 -7.67
CA LYS A 370 6.56 49.98 -7.84
C LYS A 370 7.48 49.02 -7.11
N GLU A 371 8.79 49.29 -7.13
CA GLU A 371 9.76 48.50 -6.34
C GLU A 371 9.52 48.63 -4.83
N ILE A 372 9.07 49.80 -4.37
CA ILE A 372 8.74 50.05 -2.95
C ILE A 372 7.46 49.31 -2.53
N GLU A 373 6.40 49.32 -3.34
CA GLU A 373 5.17 48.56 -3.05
C GLU A 373 5.45 47.05 -2.93
N SER A 374 6.31 46.50 -3.80
CA SER A 374 6.76 45.10 -3.72
C SER A 374 7.57 44.81 -2.43
N LYS A 375 8.41 45.75 -1.99
CA LYS A 375 9.19 45.59 -0.74
C LYS A 375 8.32 45.72 0.52
N GLU A 376 7.30 46.58 0.53
CA GLU A 376 6.33 46.67 1.64
C GLU A 376 5.49 45.38 1.77
N GLU A 377 5.09 44.77 0.64
CA GLU A 377 4.40 43.47 0.64
C GLU A 377 5.29 42.35 1.21
N LEU A 378 6.57 42.36 0.86
CA LEU A 378 7.56 41.43 1.41
C LEU A 378 7.75 41.65 2.92
N LEU A 379 7.80 42.89 3.38
CA LEU A 379 7.93 43.23 4.80
C LEU A 379 6.73 42.75 5.62
N ASN A 380 5.51 42.92 5.11
CA ASN A 380 4.31 42.43 5.78
C ASN A 380 4.30 40.89 5.86
N LYS A 381 4.81 40.20 4.82
CA LYS A 381 4.97 38.75 4.82
C LYS A 381 6.03 38.28 5.82
N ILE A 382 7.12 39.03 5.98
CA ILE A 382 8.16 38.74 6.98
C ILE A 382 7.60 38.92 8.39
N GLN A 383 6.92 40.04 8.69
CA GLN A 383 6.31 40.26 10.02
C GLN A 383 5.29 39.18 10.40
N PHE A 384 4.47 38.73 9.45
CA PHE A 384 3.53 37.62 9.66
C PHE A 384 4.26 36.30 9.98
N LEU A 385 5.33 35.97 9.25
CA LEU A 385 6.11 34.76 9.48
C LEU A 385 6.90 34.80 10.80
N THR A 386 7.43 35.96 11.19
CA THR A 386 8.09 36.16 12.49
C THR A 386 7.12 35.89 13.64
N HIS A 387 5.89 36.42 13.58
CA HIS A 387 4.86 36.17 14.59
C HIS A 387 4.46 34.69 14.68
N GLU A 388 4.33 33.98 13.55
CA GLU A 388 4.05 32.54 13.54
C GLU A 388 5.19 31.71 14.14
N ASN A 389 6.45 32.10 13.91
CA ASN A 389 7.60 31.42 14.50
C ASN A 389 7.69 31.62 16.03
N GLU A 390 7.27 32.78 16.55
CA GLU A 390 7.19 33.05 17.99
C GLU A 390 6.13 32.17 18.67
N LYS A 391 4.98 31.96 18.03
CA LYS A 391 3.97 30.98 18.49
C LYS A 391 4.51 29.55 18.54
N LEU A 392 5.27 29.13 17.53
CA LEU A 392 5.89 27.80 17.51
C LEU A 392 6.96 27.65 18.60
N ARG A 393 7.73 28.69 18.90
CA ARG A 393 8.70 28.70 20.02
C ARG A 393 8.04 28.45 21.36
N ASN A 394 6.97 29.19 21.68
CA ASN A 394 6.27 29.03 22.95
C ASN A 394 5.68 27.61 23.10
N LYS A 395 5.23 27.01 21.98
CA LYS A 395 4.76 25.63 21.95
C LYS A 395 5.87 24.61 22.20
N LEU A 396 7.05 24.81 21.62
CA LEU A 396 8.24 23.97 21.83
C LEU A 396 8.75 24.06 23.28
N GLU A 397 8.81 25.25 23.87
CA GLU A 397 9.27 25.45 25.24
C GLU A 397 8.35 24.76 26.26
N TYR A 398 7.04 24.79 26.00
CA TYR A 398 6.05 24.06 26.78
C TYR A 398 6.25 22.55 26.68
N ILE A 399 6.49 22.00 25.48
CA ILE A 399 6.74 20.57 25.27
C ILE A 399 8.01 20.12 26.01
N PHE A 400 9.09 20.91 26.00
CA PHE A 400 10.32 20.58 26.74
C PHE A 400 10.12 20.47 28.24
N LYS A 401 9.31 21.36 28.82
CA LYS A 401 8.99 21.32 30.26
C LYS A 401 8.24 20.04 30.64
N GLN A 402 7.37 19.52 29.77
CA GLN A 402 6.67 18.28 30.05
C GLN A 402 7.56 17.03 29.99
N VAL A 403 8.50 16.99 29.05
CA VAL A 403 9.43 15.84 28.89
C VAL A 403 10.35 15.70 30.11
N LYS A 404 10.80 16.82 30.70
CA LYS A 404 11.67 16.79 31.89
C LYS A 404 10.97 16.18 33.11
N GLN A 405 9.67 16.47 33.30
CA GLN A 405 8.86 15.92 34.39
C GLN A 405 8.61 14.40 34.25
N THR A 406 8.47 13.90 33.02
CA THR A 406 8.17 12.47 32.78
C THR A 406 9.39 11.57 33.02
N LYS A 407 10.59 12.03 32.66
CA LYS A 407 11.86 11.30 32.92
C LYS A 407 12.17 11.13 34.40
N GLU A 408 11.82 12.13 35.22
CA GLU A 408 11.91 12.05 36.67
C GLU A 408 10.94 10.98 37.24
N ASN A 409 9.74 10.84 36.66
CA ASN A 409 8.77 9.84 37.12
C ASN A 409 9.13 8.40 36.73
N GLU A 410 9.82 8.19 35.60
CA GLU A 410 10.24 6.84 35.17
C GLU A 410 11.42 6.29 35.95
N ARG A 411 12.40 7.14 36.29
CA ARG A 411 13.48 6.78 37.22
C ARG A 411 12.95 6.28 38.56
N ASN A 412 11.84 6.85 39.04
CA ASN A 412 11.25 6.44 40.31
C ASN A 412 10.48 5.10 40.21
N ARG A 413 10.02 4.69 39.01
CA ARG A 413 9.31 3.41 38.78
C ARG A 413 10.24 2.21 38.57
N ARG A 414 11.41 2.40 37.97
CA ARG A 414 12.39 1.30 37.76
C ARG A 414 12.95 0.74 39.06
N ASN A 415 12.97 1.50 40.14
CA ASN A 415 13.45 1.02 41.45
C ASN A 415 12.42 0.12 42.19
N LEU A 416 11.24 -0.14 41.61
CA LEU A 416 10.16 -0.91 42.25
C LEU A 416 9.99 -2.35 41.69
N PHE A 417 10.63 -2.72 40.58
CA PHE A 417 10.39 -4.00 39.87
C PHE A 417 11.49 -5.08 40.03
N ASP A 418 12.53 -4.84 40.83
CA ASP A 418 13.61 -5.82 41.08
C ASP A 418 13.28 -6.84 42.19
N SER A 419 12.00 -7.09 42.50
CA SER A 419 11.60 -8.13 43.46
C SER A 419 10.25 -8.79 43.08
N GLU A 420 10.27 -10.00 42.48
CA GLU A 420 9.64 -11.27 42.96
C GLU A 420 9.33 -12.28 41.82
N ASP A 421 10.09 -13.37 41.72
CA ASP A 421 9.73 -14.82 41.76
C ASP A 421 8.39 -15.28 42.42
N TYR A 422 7.55 -16.03 41.67
CA TYR A 422 6.83 -17.33 41.96
C TYR A 422 5.42 -17.46 41.29
N ASP A 423 5.20 -18.48 40.44
CA ASP A 423 4.16 -19.57 40.51
C ASP A 423 2.92 -19.42 41.45
N GLU A 424 1.69 -19.34 40.88
CA GLU A 424 0.48 -20.10 41.32
C GLU A 424 -0.77 -19.96 40.36
N PRO A 425 -1.83 -20.80 40.47
CA PRO A 425 -2.80 -21.09 39.41
C PRO A 425 -3.98 -20.07 39.30
N PHE A 426 -4.34 -19.76 38.05
CA PHE A 426 -5.53 -19.02 37.64
C PHE A 426 -6.85 -19.50 38.30
N THR A 427 -7.23 -18.86 39.39
CA THR A 427 -8.64 -18.75 39.83
C THR A 427 -8.84 -17.42 40.55
N ASN A 428 -9.27 -16.44 39.77
CA ASN A 428 -9.99 -15.20 40.12
C ASN A 428 -9.22 -14.04 39.46
N ILE A 429 -9.78 -13.39 38.42
CA ILE A 429 -9.88 -11.93 38.26
C ILE A 429 -10.94 -11.64 37.17
N ASN A 430 -12.22 -11.58 37.55
CA ASN A 430 -13.07 -10.44 37.12
C ASN A 430 -12.50 -9.08 37.62
N ASN A 431 -12.14 -8.21 36.67
CA ASN A 431 -11.83 -6.76 36.77
C ASN A 431 -10.34 -6.32 36.76
N THR A 432 -9.61 -6.73 35.73
CA THR A 432 -8.42 -5.98 35.25
C THR A 432 -8.30 -6.15 33.73
N ILE A 433 -8.84 -5.21 32.96
CA ILE A 433 -8.40 -4.97 31.57
C ILE A 433 -6.89 -4.68 31.60
N ILE A 434 -6.09 -5.73 31.51
CA ILE A 434 -4.69 -5.63 31.12
C ILE A 434 -4.72 -5.42 29.61
N CYS A 435 -4.57 -4.16 29.20
CA CYS A 435 -4.24 -3.81 27.84
C CYS A 435 -3.00 -4.60 27.38
N PHE A 436 -3.23 -5.71 26.67
CA PHE A 436 -2.18 -6.42 25.96
C PHE A 436 -1.77 -5.56 24.77
N HIS A 437 -0.79 -4.69 24.98
CA HIS A 437 -0.09 -4.05 23.88
C HIS A 437 0.62 -5.15 23.07
N GLN A 438 0.13 -5.39 21.86
CA GLN A 438 0.85 -6.09 20.81
C GLN A 438 2.27 -5.49 20.71
N GLU A 439 3.28 -6.27 21.12
CA GLU A 439 4.67 -5.91 20.89
C GLU A 439 4.88 -5.68 19.38
N PRO A 440 5.46 -4.54 18.98
CA PRO A 440 5.84 -4.33 17.59
C PRO A 440 6.74 -5.49 17.15
N THR A 441 6.43 -6.09 16.01
CA THR A 441 7.32 -7.02 15.28
C THR A 441 8.73 -6.44 15.29
N MET A 442 9.59 -6.94 16.18
CA MET A 442 11.03 -6.65 16.17
C MET A 442 11.51 -6.95 14.76
N VAL A 443 11.74 -5.93 13.94
CA VAL A 443 12.44 -6.10 12.67
C VAL A 443 13.92 -6.19 13.02
N ILE A 444 14.41 -7.42 13.13
CA ILE A 444 15.84 -7.65 13.38
C ILE A 444 16.62 -7.14 12.16
N SER A 445 17.57 -6.23 12.39
CA SER A 445 18.40 -5.64 11.31
C SER A 445 19.18 -6.71 10.53
N ASN A 446 19.57 -6.42 9.28
CA ASN A 446 20.43 -7.31 8.48
C ASN A 446 21.73 -7.70 9.23
N GLU A 447 22.29 -6.79 10.02
CA GLU A 447 23.45 -7.03 10.89
C GLU A 447 23.16 -7.98 12.05
N GLU A 448 21.95 -8.01 12.59
CA GLU A 448 21.59 -8.95 13.64
C GLU A 448 21.31 -10.36 13.09
N ILE A 449 20.73 -10.48 11.88
CA ILE A 449 20.52 -11.80 11.22
C ILE A 449 21.86 -12.43 10.81
N SER A 450 22.85 -11.63 10.38
CA SER A 450 24.20 -12.13 10.08
C SER A 450 24.95 -12.61 11.32
N LYS A 451 24.59 -12.13 12.52
CA LYS A 451 25.15 -12.54 13.81
C LYS A 451 24.48 -13.79 14.38
N CYS A 452 23.52 -14.38 13.67
CA CYS A 452 22.85 -15.57 14.15
C CYS A 452 23.75 -16.81 14.02
N ARG A 453 24.01 -17.49 15.15
CA ARG A 453 24.70 -18.77 15.15
C ARG A 453 23.77 -19.84 14.56
N LYS A 454 24.24 -20.50 13.50
CA LYS A 454 23.55 -21.67 12.93
C LYS A 454 23.73 -22.85 13.87
N ILE A 455 22.64 -23.53 14.22
CA ILE A 455 22.65 -24.69 15.11
C ILE A 455 22.57 -25.95 14.25
N GLU A 456 21.46 -26.15 13.54
CA GLU A 456 21.24 -27.36 12.74
C GLU A 456 20.33 -27.08 11.56
N LYS A 457 20.44 -27.88 10.51
CA LYS A 457 19.53 -27.82 9.37
C LYS A 457 18.21 -28.52 9.76
N ILE A 458 17.08 -27.83 9.57
CA ILE A 458 15.74 -28.38 9.93
C ILE A 458 14.87 -28.67 8.72
N GLY A 459 15.23 -28.18 7.53
CA GLY A 459 14.47 -28.46 6.33
C GLY A 459 15.17 -28.05 5.05
N GLU A 460 14.77 -28.68 3.95
CA GLU A 460 15.27 -28.35 2.63
C GLU A 460 14.22 -28.60 1.56
N GLY A 461 13.76 -27.54 0.91
CA GLY A 461 12.92 -27.64 -0.29
C GLY A 461 13.69 -27.36 -1.59
N ALA A 462 12.96 -27.37 -2.70
CA ALA A 462 13.48 -27.07 -4.03
C ALA A 462 14.15 -25.68 -4.11
N THR A 463 13.54 -24.67 -3.49
CA THR A 463 13.91 -23.25 -3.64
C THR A 463 14.62 -22.69 -2.39
N SER A 464 14.60 -23.39 -1.26
CA SER A 464 15.11 -22.88 0.01
C SER A 464 15.64 -23.98 0.94
N LYS A 465 16.57 -23.62 1.83
CA LYS A 465 16.98 -24.42 2.99
C LYS A 465 16.51 -23.70 4.25
N VAL A 466 16.12 -24.43 5.29
CA VAL A 466 15.72 -23.87 6.58
C VAL A 466 16.69 -24.36 7.65
N VAL A 467 17.22 -23.44 8.45
CA VAL A 467 18.26 -23.71 9.46
C VAL A 467 17.77 -23.16 10.80
N LYS A 468 17.88 -23.94 11.88
CA LYS A 468 17.66 -23.45 13.24
C LYS A 468 18.82 -22.54 13.64
N VAL A 469 18.50 -21.37 14.16
CA VAL A 469 19.49 -20.35 14.54
C VAL A 469 19.22 -19.79 15.93
N ALA A 470 20.26 -19.27 16.58
CA ALA A 470 20.18 -18.54 17.85
C ALA A 470 20.80 -17.14 17.70
N LEU A 471 20.16 -16.12 18.28
CA LEU A 471 20.75 -14.78 18.42
C LEU A 471 21.74 -14.79 19.60
N GLU A 472 22.94 -14.27 19.36
CA GLU A 472 23.96 -14.08 20.38
C GLU A 472 23.90 -12.64 20.93
N LYS A 473 23.64 -12.49 22.24
CA LYS A 473 23.92 -11.25 22.99
C LYS A 473 25.07 -11.53 23.96
N GLU A 474 26.15 -10.76 23.86
CA GLU A 474 27.28 -10.79 24.80
C GLU A 474 27.88 -12.20 25.06
N HIS A 475 28.05 -13.00 24.01
CA HIS A 475 28.70 -14.33 24.09
C HIS A 475 28.00 -15.38 24.97
N LYS A 476 26.70 -15.24 25.25
CA LYS A 476 25.87 -16.26 25.92
C LYS A 476 24.64 -16.59 25.07
N ILE A 477 24.37 -17.89 24.89
CA ILE A 477 23.11 -18.37 24.26
C ILE A 477 21.99 -18.12 25.27
N VAL A 478 21.03 -17.26 24.92
CA VAL A 478 19.80 -17.10 25.71
C VAL A 478 18.76 -18.03 25.07
N GLU A 479 18.36 -19.10 25.76
CA GLU A 479 17.37 -20.10 25.32
C GLU A 479 16.08 -19.48 24.72
N ASN A 480 15.72 -18.27 25.15
CA ASN A 480 14.55 -17.52 24.66
C ASN A 480 14.74 -16.79 23.30
N GLN A 481 15.80 -17.11 22.54
CA GLN A 481 16.10 -16.46 21.25
C GLN A 481 16.47 -17.46 20.14
N ILE A 482 15.72 -18.56 20.03
CA ILE A 482 15.83 -19.55 18.95
C ILE A 482 14.82 -19.24 17.84
N PHE A 483 15.31 -19.25 16.59
CA PHE A 483 14.52 -18.97 15.39
C PHE A 483 14.77 -19.98 14.28
N ALA A 484 13.93 -19.96 13.25
CA ALA A 484 14.16 -20.68 12.01
C ALA A 484 14.54 -19.69 10.90
N LEU A 485 15.70 -19.86 10.29
CA LEU A 485 16.16 -19.04 9.19
C LEU A 485 15.93 -19.78 7.88
N LYS A 486 14.97 -19.30 7.08
CA LYS A 486 14.71 -19.79 5.73
C LYS A 486 15.64 -19.05 4.76
N ILE A 487 16.44 -19.77 4.00
CA ILE A 487 17.53 -19.24 3.17
C ILE A 487 17.27 -19.72 1.75
N PHE A 488 17.12 -18.79 0.81
CA PHE A 488 16.77 -19.13 -0.56
C PHE A 488 18.04 -19.57 -1.34
N LYS A 489 17.93 -20.64 -2.12
CA LYS A 489 19.07 -21.25 -2.83
C LYS A 489 19.31 -20.55 -4.19
N ASN A 490 20.54 -20.67 -4.71
CA ASN A 490 20.94 -20.25 -6.07
C ASN A 490 20.73 -18.76 -6.42
N PHE A 491 21.33 -17.85 -5.65
CA PHE A 491 21.28 -16.40 -5.94
C PHE A 491 21.82 -16.01 -7.33
N LYS A 492 22.74 -16.80 -7.90
CA LYS A 492 23.33 -16.53 -9.24
C LYS A 492 22.30 -16.62 -10.38
N ASN A 493 21.24 -17.41 -10.19
CA ASN A 493 20.16 -17.58 -11.18
C ASN A 493 18.81 -17.13 -10.60
N PHE A 494 18.82 -16.21 -9.63
CA PHE A 494 17.59 -15.75 -8.98
C PHE A 494 16.75 -14.96 -9.98
N THR A 495 15.71 -15.59 -10.53
CA THR A 495 14.88 -14.94 -11.55
C THR A 495 14.07 -13.81 -10.92
N PHE A 496 13.67 -12.82 -11.71
CA PHE A 496 12.69 -11.81 -11.27
C PHE A 496 11.42 -12.46 -10.60
N ARG A 497 10.96 -13.61 -11.08
CA ARG A 497 9.86 -14.38 -10.46
C ARG A 497 10.19 -14.87 -9.05
N ASP A 498 11.42 -15.31 -8.79
CA ASP A 498 11.86 -15.76 -7.47
C ASP A 498 11.99 -14.58 -6.47
N GLN A 499 12.46 -13.41 -6.93
CA GLN A 499 12.46 -12.18 -6.10
C GLN A 499 11.05 -11.71 -5.75
N GLN A 500 10.15 -11.71 -6.73
CA GLN A 500 8.76 -11.36 -6.51
C GLN A 500 8.08 -12.32 -5.52
N ASN A 501 8.34 -13.62 -5.61
CA ASN A 501 7.78 -14.58 -4.66
C ASN A 501 8.37 -14.38 -3.25
N PHE A 502 9.66 -14.05 -3.13
CA PHE A 502 10.31 -13.74 -1.85
C PHE A 502 9.71 -12.50 -1.17
N VAL A 503 9.60 -11.38 -1.89
CA VAL A 503 8.98 -10.14 -1.38
C VAL A 503 7.51 -10.38 -1.05
N ARG A 504 6.76 -11.09 -1.91
CA ARG A 504 5.35 -11.42 -1.68
C ARG A 504 5.16 -12.26 -0.42
N GLU A 505 5.99 -13.28 -0.18
CA GLU A 505 5.93 -14.11 1.03
C GLU A 505 6.15 -13.25 2.29
N ILE A 506 7.09 -12.30 2.25
CA ILE A 506 7.33 -11.34 3.35
C ILE A 506 6.12 -10.43 3.56
N GLU A 507 5.58 -9.82 2.50
CA GLU A 507 4.44 -8.90 2.60
C GLU A 507 3.20 -9.58 3.17
N ILE A 508 2.89 -10.80 2.70
CA ILE A 508 1.77 -11.59 3.23
C ILE A 508 2.03 -11.89 4.70
N MET A 509 3.16 -12.53 5.03
CA MET A 509 3.43 -12.97 6.40
C MET A 509 3.54 -11.82 7.41
N SER A 510 4.00 -10.63 6.99
CA SER A 510 4.06 -9.45 7.87
C SER A 510 2.70 -8.87 8.21
N ASN A 511 1.67 -9.14 7.39
CA ASN A 511 0.29 -8.68 7.65
C ASN A 511 -0.57 -9.75 8.33
N LEU A 512 -0.05 -10.97 8.55
CA LEU A 512 -0.78 -12.04 9.22
C LEU A 512 -0.48 -12.06 10.73
N HIS A 513 -1.45 -11.62 11.52
CA HIS A 513 -1.37 -11.65 12.98
C HIS A 513 -2.44 -12.60 13.52
N HIS A 514 -2.08 -13.87 13.75
CA HIS A 514 -2.97 -14.85 14.36
C HIS A 514 -2.14 -15.90 15.14
N PRO A 515 -2.56 -16.36 16.34
CA PRO A 515 -1.82 -17.35 17.13
C PRO A 515 -1.57 -18.71 16.45
N CYS A 516 -2.34 -19.03 15.40
CA CYS A 516 -2.26 -20.26 14.61
C CYS A 516 -1.50 -20.08 13.29
N ILE A 517 -0.86 -18.93 13.08
CA ILE A 517 -0.07 -18.62 11.88
C ILE A 517 1.39 -18.40 12.31
N LEU A 518 2.32 -18.90 11.52
CA LEU A 518 3.74 -18.76 11.81
C LEU A 518 4.17 -17.29 11.75
N LYS A 519 4.84 -16.82 12.81
CA LYS A 519 5.23 -15.41 12.95
C LYS A 519 6.58 -15.17 12.27
N ILE A 520 6.64 -14.11 11.46
CA ILE A 520 7.87 -13.56 10.90
C ILE A 520 8.51 -12.59 11.91
N HIS A 521 9.83 -12.68 12.07
CA HIS A 521 10.64 -11.80 12.95
C HIS A 521 11.64 -10.94 12.17
N GLY A 522 11.82 -11.18 10.88
CA GLY A 522 12.71 -10.35 10.07
C GLY A 522 13.09 -11.02 8.77
N PHE A 523 13.79 -10.29 7.92
CA PHE A 523 14.25 -10.78 6.64
C PHE A 523 15.56 -10.10 6.26
N ASN A 524 16.32 -10.75 5.39
CA ASN A 524 17.54 -10.24 4.77
C ASN A 524 17.40 -10.37 3.26
N PHE A 525 17.66 -9.30 2.50
CA PHE A 525 17.63 -9.36 1.03
C PHE A 525 18.88 -9.99 0.40
N GLY A 526 19.95 -10.22 1.17
CA GLY A 526 21.16 -10.90 0.67
C GLY A 526 22.15 -10.00 -0.10
N PHE A 527 22.21 -8.71 0.23
CA PHE A 527 23.22 -7.80 -0.36
C PHE A 527 24.57 -7.93 0.38
N ASP A 528 25.65 -8.12 -0.39
CA ASP A 528 27.02 -7.99 0.10
C ASP A 528 27.29 -6.48 0.32
N ASN A 529 27.48 -6.04 1.57
CA ASN A 529 28.07 -4.74 1.86
C ASN A 529 29.53 -4.76 1.37
N ASN A 530 29.77 -4.44 0.11
CA ASN A 530 31.12 -4.23 -0.39
C ASN A 530 31.55 -2.79 -0.10
N GLU A 531 32.41 -2.59 0.89
CA GLU A 531 33.40 -1.51 0.84
C GLU A 531 34.57 -1.98 -0.02
N THR A 532 34.55 -1.64 -1.31
CA THR A 532 35.75 -1.70 -2.15
C THR A 532 36.65 -0.51 -1.82
N ASP A 533 37.84 -0.76 -1.28
CA ASP A 533 38.88 0.26 -1.17
C ASP A 533 39.28 0.72 -2.60
N HIS A 534 38.88 1.94 -2.95
CA HIS A 534 38.98 2.47 -4.31
C HIS A 534 40.42 2.77 -4.75
N LEU A 535 41.40 2.71 -3.83
CA LEU A 535 42.79 3.08 -4.13
C LEU A 535 43.69 1.89 -4.52
N THR A 536 43.30 0.66 -4.21
CA THR A 536 44.20 -0.51 -4.40
C THR A 536 43.60 -1.67 -5.20
N GLY A 537 42.33 -1.59 -5.58
CA GLY A 537 41.59 -2.67 -6.26
C GLY A 537 41.58 -4.01 -5.53
N LYS A 538 42.00 -4.06 -4.26
CA LYS A 538 42.09 -5.30 -3.46
C LYS A 538 41.03 -5.29 -2.36
N SER A 539 40.19 -6.31 -2.38
CA SER A 539 39.23 -6.63 -1.31
C SER A 539 39.95 -6.83 0.03
N LYS A 540 39.89 -5.85 0.93
CA LYS A 540 40.27 -6.01 2.35
C LYS A 540 39.19 -6.75 3.19
N ILE A 541 38.78 -7.94 2.75
CA ILE A 541 38.17 -8.94 3.68
C ILE A 541 38.54 -10.34 3.16
N LYS A 542 39.54 -10.99 3.77
CA LYS A 542 40.00 -12.37 3.46
C LYS A 542 38.98 -13.50 3.82
N ASN A 543 37.70 -13.18 4.02
CA ASN A 543 36.67 -14.15 4.37
C ASN A 543 35.27 -13.63 3.98
N LYS A 544 34.97 -13.63 2.67
CA LYS A 544 33.64 -13.29 2.14
C LYS A 544 32.59 -14.30 2.63
N LYS A 545 31.79 -13.98 3.65
CA LYS A 545 30.59 -14.77 3.98
C LYS A 545 29.45 -14.31 3.06
N LYS A 546 29.28 -15.04 1.96
CA LYS A 546 28.13 -14.92 1.05
C LYS A 546 26.82 -14.87 1.85
N CYS A 547 26.08 -13.77 1.77
CA CYS A 547 24.77 -13.64 2.40
C CYS A 547 23.67 -13.92 1.37
N TYR A 548 22.86 -14.94 1.60
CA TYR A 548 21.72 -15.27 0.74
C TYR A 548 20.45 -14.63 1.28
N PRO A 549 19.47 -14.27 0.42
CA PRO A 549 18.17 -13.82 0.89
C PRO A 549 17.61 -14.80 1.92
N SER A 550 17.15 -14.28 3.04
CA SER A 550 16.66 -15.11 4.12
C SER A 550 15.50 -14.49 4.89
N ILE A 551 14.65 -15.33 5.48
CA ILE A 551 13.52 -14.93 6.33
C ILE A 551 13.72 -15.58 7.69
N LEU A 552 13.72 -14.76 8.74
CA LEU A 552 13.74 -15.21 10.12
C LEU A 552 12.30 -15.44 10.62
N LEU A 553 12.01 -16.68 10.98
CA LEU A 553 10.70 -17.16 11.41
C LEU A 553 10.76 -17.64 12.86
N SER A 554 9.60 -17.72 13.51
CA SER A 554 9.52 -18.42 14.80
C SER A 554 9.88 -19.89 14.62
N TYR A 555 10.73 -20.41 15.49
CA TYR A 555 11.12 -21.82 15.43
C TYR A 555 9.99 -22.71 15.95
N GLN A 556 9.69 -23.76 15.17
CA GLN A 556 8.79 -24.84 15.54
C GLN A 556 9.58 -26.15 15.41
N PRO A 557 9.68 -26.97 16.47
CA PRO A 557 10.50 -28.17 16.49
C PRO A 557 10.08 -29.24 15.47
N THR A 558 8.78 -29.37 15.17
CA THR A 558 8.23 -30.49 14.37
C THR A 558 7.08 -30.03 13.45
N THR A 559 6.52 -30.94 12.65
CA THR A 559 5.32 -30.70 11.82
C THR A 559 4.16 -31.61 12.21
N LEU A 560 2.94 -31.34 11.74
CA LEU A 560 1.79 -32.23 11.97
C LEU A 560 2.03 -33.61 11.39
N ALA A 561 2.73 -33.70 10.27
CA ALA A 561 3.03 -34.97 9.65
C ALA A 561 3.94 -35.86 10.51
N GLU A 562 4.92 -35.27 11.20
CA GLU A 562 5.92 -36.00 12.00
C GLU A 562 5.37 -36.47 13.34
N GLU A 563 4.50 -35.68 13.95
CA GLU A 563 4.03 -35.89 15.33
C GLU A 563 2.63 -36.55 15.41
N ILE A 564 1.95 -36.82 14.29
CA ILE A 564 0.54 -37.24 14.35
C ILE A 564 0.30 -38.51 15.19
N GLU A 565 1.24 -39.45 15.18
CA GLU A 565 1.14 -40.72 15.89
C GLU A 565 1.35 -40.57 17.41
N SER A 566 2.10 -39.55 17.84
CA SER A 566 2.38 -39.25 19.26
C SER A 566 1.29 -38.39 19.91
N LEU A 567 0.41 -37.75 19.13
CA LEU A 567 -0.64 -36.88 19.66
C LEU A 567 -1.78 -37.64 20.33
N THR A 568 -2.21 -37.14 21.49
CA THR A 568 -3.45 -37.60 22.12
C THR A 568 -4.67 -37.20 21.29
N ASN A 569 -5.78 -37.91 21.46
CA ASN A 569 -7.03 -37.58 20.76
C ASN A 569 -7.51 -36.15 21.07
N THR A 570 -7.29 -35.66 22.30
CA THR A 570 -7.53 -34.25 22.67
C THR A 570 -6.67 -33.29 21.85
N GLU A 571 -5.37 -33.52 21.76
CA GLU A 571 -4.45 -32.67 20.96
C GLU A 571 -4.83 -32.69 19.49
N LYS A 572 -5.21 -33.85 18.93
CA LYS A 572 -5.68 -33.95 17.54
C LYS A 572 -6.91 -33.06 17.30
N VAL A 573 -7.89 -33.07 18.21
CA VAL A 573 -9.06 -32.20 18.11
C VAL A 573 -8.69 -30.72 18.25
N ILE A 574 -7.77 -30.38 19.15
CA ILE A 574 -7.23 -29.02 19.26
C ILE A 574 -6.55 -28.61 17.95
N SER A 575 -5.74 -29.47 17.33
CA SER A 575 -5.09 -29.18 16.04
C SER A 575 -6.12 -28.93 14.94
N ILE A 576 -7.18 -29.74 14.83
CA ILE A 576 -8.29 -29.50 13.87
C ILE A 576 -8.88 -28.12 14.10
N LEU A 577 -9.20 -27.77 15.36
CA LEU A 577 -9.78 -26.49 15.71
C LEU A 577 -8.87 -25.31 15.35
N GLU A 578 -7.58 -25.41 15.64
CA GLU A 578 -6.59 -24.37 15.35
C GLU A 578 -6.38 -24.17 13.85
N ILE A 579 -6.38 -25.24 13.05
CA ILE A 579 -6.32 -25.17 11.59
C ILE A 579 -7.55 -24.44 11.04
N VAL A 580 -8.75 -24.81 11.50
CA VAL A 580 -10.01 -24.19 11.04
C VAL A 580 -10.02 -22.71 11.37
N LEU A 581 -9.63 -22.30 12.59
CA LEU A 581 -9.61 -20.90 12.98
C LEU A 581 -8.54 -20.10 12.24
N GLY A 582 -7.32 -20.65 12.09
CA GLY A 582 -6.26 -20.00 11.32
C GLY A 582 -6.62 -19.83 9.84
N MET A 583 -7.22 -20.83 9.21
CA MET A 583 -7.65 -20.74 7.80
C MET A 583 -8.86 -19.81 7.64
N ARG A 584 -9.79 -19.81 8.62
CA ARG A 584 -10.90 -18.85 8.65
C ARG A 584 -10.37 -17.42 8.67
N TYR A 585 -9.38 -17.13 9.51
CA TYR A 585 -8.72 -15.82 9.52
C TYR A 585 -8.10 -15.50 8.16
N ILE A 586 -7.29 -16.41 7.59
CA ILE A 586 -6.61 -16.21 6.30
C ILE A 586 -7.62 -15.86 5.19
N GLN A 587 -8.68 -16.64 5.09
CA GLN A 587 -9.62 -16.50 3.99
C GLN A 587 -10.69 -15.42 4.23
N GLU A 588 -11.36 -15.43 5.37
CA GLU A 588 -12.52 -14.56 5.61
C GLU A 588 -12.13 -13.16 6.09
N LYS A 589 -10.97 -13.01 6.75
CA LYS A 589 -10.47 -11.71 7.24
C LYS A 589 -9.42 -11.10 6.33
N CYS A 590 -8.51 -11.91 5.79
CA CYS A 590 -7.42 -11.40 4.95
C CYS A 590 -7.68 -11.55 3.44
N HIS A 591 -8.74 -12.26 3.03
CA HIS A 591 -9.09 -12.50 1.61
C HIS A 591 -7.98 -13.19 0.81
N LEU A 592 -7.25 -14.12 1.45
CA LEU A 592 -6.16 -14.88 0.83
C LEU A 592 -6.53 -16.37 0.66
N ILE A 593 -5.94 -16.99 -0.35
CA ILE A 593 -5.99 -18.43 -0.64
C ILE A 593 -4.59 -19.01 -0.37
N HIS A 594 -4.47 -19.93 0.60
CA HIS A 594 -3.19 -20.52 1.01
C HIS A 594 -2.58 -21.42 -0.10
N ARG A 595 -3.39 -22.26 -0.74
CA ARG A 595 -3.05 -23.17 -1.87
C ARG A 595 -2.14 -24.36 -1.60
N ASP A 596 -1.39 -24.38 -0.50
CA ASP A 596 -0.51 -25.52 -0.13
C ASP A 596 -0.75 -26.00 1.31
N LEU A 597 -2.02 -26.12 1.70
CA LEU A 597 -2.38 -26.64 3.03
C LEU A 597 -2.16 -28.17 3.06
N LYS A 598 -1.21 -28.61 3.87
CA LYS A 598 -0.84 -30.02 4.06
C LYS A 598 -0.17 -30.21 5.43
N PRO A 599 -0.11 -31.44 5.98
CA PRO A 599 0.49 -31.71 7.29
C PRO A 599 1.93 -31.19 7.45
N ASN A 600 2.73 -31.20 6.38
CA ASN A 600 4.10 -30.68 6.41
C ASN A 600 4.18 -29.15 6.57
N ASN A 601 3.17 -28.40 6.13
CA ASN A 601 3.10 -26.94 6.27
C ASN A 601 2.28 -26.52 7.51
N ILE A 602 1.95 -27.47 8.39
CA ILE A 602 1.33 -27.21 9.69
C ILE A 602 2.38 -27.54 10.74
N LEU A 603 3.13 -26.53 11.17
CA LEU A 603 4.21 -26.69 12.14
C LEU A 603 3.66 -26.83 13.56
N MET A 604 4.40 -27.44 14.47
CA MET A 604 4.00 -27.60 15.87
C MET A 604 5.07 -27.11 16.84
N ASN A 605 4.64 -26.35 17.87
CA ASN A 605 5.50 -26.03 19.01
C ASN A 605 5.66 -27.22 19.97
N SER A 606 6.54 -27.04 20.95
CA SER A 606 6.79 -28.00 22.02
C SER A 606 5.56 -28.34 22.88
N LYS A 607 4.52 -27.51 22.85
CA LYS A 607 3.22 -27.74 23.50
C LYS A 607 2.16 -28.31 22.54
N HIS A 608 2.56 -28.83 21.38
CA HIS A 608 1.68 -29.40 20.35
C HIS A 608 0.60 -28.43 19.80
N HIS A 609 0.86 -27.12 19.86
CA HIS A 609 0.01 -26.13 19.18
C HIS A 609 0.52 -25.80 17.80
N ILE A 610 -0.39 -25.63 16.86
CA ILE A 610 -0.04 -25.52 15.45
C ILE A 610 0.30 -24.09 15.01
N ARG A 611 1.10 -23.97 13.96
CA ARG A 611 1.35 -22.74 13.20
C ARG A 611 1.33 -23.06 11.72
N ILE A 612 0.36 -22.48 11.00
CA ILE A 612 0.27 -22.60 9.54
C ILE A 612 1.42 -21.81 8.92
N SER A 613 2.14 -22.45 7.99
CA SER A 613 3.34 -21.91 7.34
C SER A 613 3.31 -22.10 5.83
N ASP A 614 4.34 -21.57 5.17
CA ASP A 614 4.59 -21.69 3.72
C ASP A 614 3.58 -20.94 2.83
N PHE A 615 3.71 -19.61 2.82
CA PHE A 615 2.87 -18.70 2.04
C PHE A 615 3.45 -18.39 0.65
N GLY A 616 4.44 -19.17 0.19
CA GLY A 616 5.18 -18.91 -1.05
C GLY A 616 4.33 -18.98 -2.32
N VAL A 617 3.17 -19.66 -2.26
CA VAL A 617 2.20 -19.80 -3.36
C VAL A 617 0.85 -19.17 -3.03
N THR A 618 0.76 -18.38 -1.95
CA THR A 618 -0.48 -17.73 -1.52
C THR A 618 -0.86 -16.60 -2.48
N THR A 619 -2.16 -16.41 -2.70
CA THR A 619 -2.67 -15.31 -3.53
C THR A 619 -3.94 -14.68 -2.97
N GLU A 620 -4.33 -13.54 -3.52
CA GLU A 620 -5.63 -12.92 -3.25
C GLU A 620 -6.75 -13.61 -4.04
N THR A 621 -7.97 -13.56 -3.51
CA THR A 621 -9.16 -14.24 -4.07
C THR A 621 -9.55 -13.76 -5.50
N GLU A 622 -9.02 -12.63 -5.96
CA GLU A 622 -9.38 -11.96 -7.23
C GLU A 622 -8.28 -12.03 -8.32
N ARG A 623 -7.17 -12.74 -8.09
CA ARG A 623 -6.09 -12.95 -9.09
C ARG A 623 -5.71 -14.43 -9.21
N SER A 624 -6.46 -15.18 -10.02
CA SER A 624 -6.16 -16.60 -10.26
C SER A 624 -5.44 -16.80 -11.59
N SER A 625 -4.11 -16.78 -11.55
CA SER A 625 -3.27 -17.43 -12.58
C SER A 625 -2.50 -18.61 -11.97
N LEU A 626 -2.33 -19.66 -12.77
CA LEU A 626 -1.70 -20.94 -12.43
C LEU A 626 -0.16 -20.83 -12.38
N MET A 627 0.48 -21.35 -11.32
CA MET A 627 1.92 -21.54 -11.29
C MET A 627 2.37 -22.88 -10.66
N THR A 628 3.29 -23.50 -11.40
CA THR A 628 4.07 -24.77 -11.35
C THR A 628 3.95 -25.84 -10.26
N LYS A 629 3.81 -27.08 -10.77
CA LYS A 629 3.64 -28.39 -10.13
C LYS A 629 4.93 -29.02 -9.57
N GLY A 630 5.01 -29.24 -8.24
CA GLY A 630 6.00 -30.11 -7.59
C GLY A 630 5.51 -31.55 -7.39
N VAL A 631 6.39 -32.53 -7.56
CA VAL A 631 6.13 -33.97 -7.35
C VAL A 631 5.89 -34.22 -5.85
N GLY A 632 4.64 -34.54 -5.47
CA GLY A 632 4.27 -34.93 -4.08
C GLY A 632 3.11 -34.13 -3.45
N THR A 633 2.85 -32.91 -3.93
CA THR A 633 1.78 -32.01 -3.40
C THR A 633 0.39 -32.35 -3.94
N PHE A 634 0.33 -33.19 -4.98
CA PHE A 634 -0.91 -33.49 -5.71
C PHE A 634 -2.01 -34.15 -4.88
N GLN A 635 -1.66 -34.86 -3.80
CA GLN A 635 -2.61 -35.62 -2.98
C GLN A 635 -3.56 -34.73 -2.17
N TYR A 636 -3.18 -33.46 -1.94
CA TYR A 636 -4.00 -32.49 -1.21
C TYR A 636 -4.70 -31.51 -2.17
N MET A 637 -4.41 -31.55 -3.47
CA MET A 637 -4.93 -30.57 -4.42
C MET A 637 -6.37 -30.88 -4.81
N ALA A 638 -7.19 -29.84 -4.86
CA ALA A 638 -8.54 -29.91 -5.36
C ALA A 638 -8.59 -30.28 -6.86
N PRO A 639 -9.64 -31.00 -7.32
CA PRO A 639 -9.82 -31.40 -8.73
C PRO A 639 -9.63 -30.27 -9.73
N GLU A 640 -10.13 -29.06 -9.44
CA GLU A 640 -10.04 -27.90 -10.32
C GLU A 640 -8.59 -27.36 -10.47
N ILE A 641 -7.74 -27.53 -9.45
CA ILE A 641 -6.29 -27.27 -9.55
C ILE A 641 -5.60 -28.35 -10.39
N LEU A 642 -6.01 -29.62 -10.20
CA LEU A 642 -5.43 -30.74 -10.95
C LEU A 642 -5.80 -30.71 -12.44
N ASN A 643 -7.02 -30.28 -12.74
CA ASN A 643 -7.54 -30.15 -14.10
C ASN A 643 -7.09 -28.84 -14.79
N GLU A 644 -6.22 -28.06 -14.14
CA GLU A 644 -5.69 -26.79 -14.66
C GLU A 644 -6.81 -25.80 -15.05
N GLU A 645 -7.89 -25.72 -14.27
CA GLU A 645 -8.95 -24.76 -14.54
C GLU A 645 -8.49 -23.34 -14.26
N ASP A 646 -8.82 -22.40 -15.16
CA ASP A 646 -8.33 -21.01 -15.07
C ASP A 646 -9.06 -20.18 -13.99
N ASN A 647 -10.24 -20.63 -13.58
CA ASN A 647 -11.11 -19.93 -12.62
C ASN A 647 -11.45 -20.83 -11.42
N TYR A 648 -10.60 -20.79 -10.40
CA TYR A 648 -10.87 -21.41 -9.10
C TYR A 648 -10.81 -20.33 -8.02
N ASN A 649 -11.44 -20.61 -6.89
CA ASN A 649 -11.59 -19.67 -5.79
C ASN A 649 -10.93 -20.22 -4.52
N GLU A 650 -11.15 -19.58 -3.39
CA GLU A 650 -10.67 -20.05 -2.11
C GLU A 650 -11.02 -21.50 -1.74
N LYS A 651 -12.05 -22.10 -2.38
CA LYS A 651 -12.65 -23.38 -2.00
C LYS A 651 -11.67 -24.54 -2.11
N VAL A 652 -10.58 -24.31 -2.83
CA VAL A 652 -9.45 -25.23 -2.92
C VAL A 652 -8.85 -25.56 -1.56
N ASP A 653 -8.82 -24.61 -0.61
CA ASP A 653 -8.26 -24.82 0.73
C ASP A 653 -9.17 -25.70 1.61
N GLN A 654 -10.49 -25.70 1.36
CA GLN A 654 -11.47 -26.54 2.04
C GLN A 654 -11.30 -27.99 1.60
N TYR A 655 -11.01 -28.22 0.32
CA TYR A 655 -10.66 -29.56 -0.16
C TYR A 655 -9.39 -30.07 0.50
N SER A 656 -8.32 -29.26 0.50
CA SER A 656 -7.06 -29.61 1.16
C SER A 656 -7.28 -29.91 2.65
N PHE A 657 -8.10 -29.09 3.32
CA PHE A 657 -8.51 -29.32 4.72
C PHE A 657 -9.21 -30.66 4.90
N GLY A 658 -10.12 -31.07 4.00
CA GLY A 658 -10.79 -32.37 4.09
C GLY A 658 -9.82 -33.56 4.06
N ILE A 659 -8.76 -33.48 3.24
CA ILE A 659 -7.69 -34.49 3.23
C ILE A 659 -6.84 -34.42 4.51
N VAL A 660 -6.50 -33.22 5.00
CA VAL A 660 -5.82 -33.06 6.30
C VAL A 660 -6.65 -33.61 7.46
N LEU A 661 -7.97 -33.39 7.45
CA LEU A 661 -8.89 -33.91 8.44
C LEU A 661 -8.88 -35.44 8.44
N PHE A 662 -8.99 -36.05 7.25
CA PHE A 662 -8.84 -37.50 7.12
C PHE A 662 -7.48 -37.96 7.68
N PHE A 663 -6.38 -37.32 7.30
CA PHE A 663 -5.04 -37.67 7.79
C PHE A 663 -4.96 -37.67 9.33
N ILE A 664 -5.51 -36.65 9.99
CA ILE A 664 -5.53 -36.56 11.46
C ILE A 664 -6.37 -37.69 12.07
N LEU A 665 -7.57 -37.94 11.54
CA LEU A 665 -8.47 -38.96 12.09
C LEU A 665 -7.96 -40.39 11.87
N MET A 666 -7.08 -40.58 10.89
CA MET A 666 -6.49 -41.88 10.55
C MET A 666 -5.09 -42.09 11.07
N ASN A 667 -4.69 -41.26 12.02
CA ASN A 667 -3.40 -41.37 12.68
C ASN A 667 -2.24 -41.34 11.66
N GLY A 668 -2.33 -40.42 10.68
CA GLY A 668 -1.28 -40.21 9.68
C GLY A 668 -1.46 -40.96 8.36
N LYS A 669 -2.51 -41.75 8.19
CA LYS A 669 -2.77 -42.43 6.91
C LYS A 669 -3.49 -41.50 5.94
N LEU A 670 -2.96 -41.38 4.73
CA LEU A 670 -3.63 -40.67 3.64
C LEU A 670 -4.73 -41.52 3.01
N PRO A 671 -5.76 -40.89 2.43
CA PRO A 671 -6.78 -41.64 1.74
C PRO A 671 -6.18 -42.35 0.52
N LYS A 672 -6.60 -43.60 0.29
CA LYS A 672 -6.12 -44.40 -0.85
C LYS A 672 -6.98 -44.11 -2.07
N PHE A 673 -6.44 -43.41 -3.06
CA PHE A 673 -7.08 -43.15 -4.35
C PHE A 673 -6.04 -42.91 -5.45
N LYS A 674 -6.40 -43.20 -6.70
CA LYS A 674 -5.57 -42.82 -7.85
C LYS A 674 -5.82 -41.35 -8.20
N MET A 675 -4.79 -40.63 -8.63
CA MET A 675 -4.93 -39.24 -9.07
C MET A 675 -5.97 -39.06 -10.19
N SER A 676 -6.05 -40.04 -11.09
CA SER A 676 -7.09 -40.13 -12.12
C SER A 676 -8.52 -40.25 -11.58
N GLU A 677 -8.72 -40.81 -10.38
CA GLU A 677 -10.05 -40.89 -9.74
C GLU A 677 -10.48 -39.54 -9.16
N VAL A 678 -9.55 -38.71 -8.71
CA VAL A 678 -9.86 -37.35 -8.19
C VAL A 678 -10.31 -36.43 -9.31
N SER A 679 -9.65 -36.48 -10.46
CA SER A 679 -10.03 -35.68 -11.62
C SER A 679 -11.41 -36.05 -12.16
N THR A 680 -11.90 -37.26 -11.90
CA THR A 680 -13.26 -37.71 -12.29
C THR A 680 -14.31 -37.56 -11.19
N GLY A 681 -13.95 -37.00 -10.03
CA GLY A 681 -14.88 -36.78 -8.91
C GLY A 681 -15.23 -38.01 -8.10
N LYS A 682 -14.50 -39.13 -8.28
CA LYS A 682 -14.66 -40.30 -7.43
C LYS A 682 -14.06 -40.02 -6.04
N LEU A 683 -14.91 -40.10 -5.02
CA LEU A 683 -14.49 -39.95 -3.63
C LEU A 683 -13.79 -41.23 -3.13
N PHE A 684 -12.70 -41.06 -2.38
CA PHE A 684 -12.02 -42.16 -1.69
C PHE A 684 -12.91 -42.78 -0.59
N PRO A 685 -12.69 -44.05 -0.21
CA PRO A 685 -13.50 -44.70 0.81
C PRO A 685 -13.25 -44.10 2.20
N ILE A 686 -14.34 -43.77 2.89
CA ILE A 686 -14.31 -43.23 4.26
C ILE A 686 -14.64 -44.37 5.22
N PRO A 687 -13.83 -44.62 6.25
CA PRO A 687 -14.12 -45.67 7.21
C PRO A 687 -15.35 -45.43 8.06
N ASN A 688 -16.12 -46.50 8.19
CA ASN A 688 -17.34 -46.52 8.98
C ASN A 688 -17.07 -46.37 10.49
N SER A 689 -15.85 -46.64 10.95
CA SER A 689 -15.36 -46.41 12.32
C SER A 689 -15.38 -44.94 12.75
N LEU A 690 -15.39 -43.99 11.82
CA LEU A 690 -15.44 -42.56 12.16
C LEU A 690 -16.87 -42.14 12.55
N PRO A 691 -17.07 -41.18 13.46
CA PRO A 691 -18.39 -40.63 13.75
C PRO A 691 -19.07 -40.07 12.49
N LYS A 692 -20.39 -40.21 12.39
CA LYS A 692 -21.14 -39.86 11.18
C LYS A 692 -20.95 -38.40 10.77
N PHE A 693 -20.93 -37.47 11.73
CA PHE A 693 -20.68 -36.06 11.43
C PHE A 693 -19.27 -35.84 10.85
N ALA A 694 -18.24 -36.55 11.33
CA ALA A 694 -16.88 -36.46 10.79
C ALA A 694 -16.81 -37.01 9.36
N GLN A 695 -17.50 -38.13 9.08
CA GLN A 695 -17.63 -38.67 7.73
C GLN A 695 -18.28 -37.65 6.80
N ASN A 696 -19.41 -37.07 7.19
CA ASN A 696 -20.10 -36.06 6.37
C ASN A 696 -19.25 -34.80 6.18
N LEU A 697 -18.49 -34.39 7.19
CA LEU A 697 -17.58 -33.25 7.08
C LEU A 697 -16.49 -33.52 6.05
N ILE A 698 -15.84 -34.69 6.08
CA ILE A 698 -14.85 -35.09 5.06
C ILE A 698 -15.50 -35.11 3.67
N ILE A 699 -16.67 -35.71 3.52
CA ILE A 699 -17.41 -35.79 2.23
C ILE A 699 -17.65 -34.39 1.68
N ASN A 700 -18.19 -33.49 2.51
CA ASN A 700 -18.57 -32.15 2.07
C ASN A 700 -17.33 -31.31 1.73
N CYS A 701 -16.25 -31.43 2.51
CA CYS A 701 -15.00 -30.71 2.22
C CYS A 701 -14.32 -31.22 0.94
N CYS A 702 -14.36 -32.54 0.69
CA CYS A 702 -13.77 -33.17 -0.49
C CYS A 702 -14.75 -33.33 -1.65
N SER A 703 -15.79 -32.49 -1.72
CA SER A 703 -16.74 -32.56 -2.81
C SER A 703 -16.10 -32.14 -4.13
N PHE A 704 -16.47 -32.84 -5.23
CA PHE A 704 -15.98 -32.52 -6.57
C PHE A 704 -16.30 -31.07 -6.92
N SER A 705 -17.57 -30.66 -6.79
CA SER A 705 -17.97 -29.27 -7.02
C SER A 705 -17.50 -28.33 -5.88
N PRO A 706 -16.78 -27.23 -6.20
CA PRO A 706 -16.34 -26.23 -5.21
C PRO A 706 -17.46 -25.59 -4.40
N VAL A 707 -18.62 -25.35 -5.02
CA VAL A 707 -19.75 -24.66 -4.37
C VAL A 707 -20.39 -25.47 -3.24
N GLU A 708 -20.26 -26.80 -3.29
CA GLU A 708 -20.80 -27.72 -2.27
C GLU A 708 -19.91 -27.75 -1.02
N ARG A 709 -18.68 -27.26 -1.11
CA ARG A 709 -17.72 -27.27 0.00
C ARG A 709 -18.09 -26.20 1.04
N PRO A 710 -18.20 -26.55 2.33
CA PRO A 710 -18.59 -25.60 3.38
C PRO A 710 -17.50 -24.55 3.64
N THR A 711 -17.86 -23.31 3.98
CA THR A 711 -16.87 -22.29 4.42
C THR A 711 -16.20 -22.71 5.74
N PHE A 712 -15.03 -22.16 6.08
CA PHE A 712 -14.41 -22.44 7.38
C PHE A 712 -15.29 -22.01 8.57
N SER A 713 -16.07 -20.92 8.46
CA SER A 713 -17.12 -20.61 9.46
C SER A 713 -18.18 -21.71 9.59
N SER A 714 -18.67 -22.27 8.48
CA SER A 714 -19.61 -23.41 8.52
C SER A 714 -18.97 -24.68 9.10
N ILE A 715 -17.70 -24.95 8.75
CA ILE A 715 -16.94 -26.07 9.33
C ILE A 715 -16.81 -25.92 10.85
N LEU A 716 -16.44 -24.74 11.33
CA LEU A 716 -16.37 -24.45 12.77
C LEU A 716 -17.72 -24.70 13.45
N SER A 717 -18.81 -24.24 12.81
CA SER A 717 -20.22 -24.46 13.25
C SER A 717 -20.56 -25.95 13.37
N THR A 718 -20.14 -26.76 12.41
CA THR A 718 -20.39 -28.21 12.46
C THR A 718 -19.61 -28.86 13.61
N ILE A 719 -18.34 -28.50 13.79
CA ILE A 719 -17.48 -29.03 14.86
C ILE A 719 -18.05 -28.68 16.23
N THR A 720 -18.44 -27.42 16.44
CA THR A 720 -18.97 -26.93 17.72
C THR A 720 -20.33 -27.55 18.04
N ASN A 721 -21.24 -27.62 17.07
CA ASN A 721 -22.57 -28.21 17.26
C ASN A 721 -22.52 -29.71 17.56
N ASN A 722 -21.47 -30.41 17.11
CA ASN A 722 -21.24 -31.82 17.44
C ASN A 722 -20.30 -31.96 18.65
N ASN A 723 -20.17 -30.91 19.47
CA ASN A 723 -19.37 -30.88 20.68
C ASN A 723 -17.94 -31.40 20.48
N TYR A 724 -17.28 -31.19 19.35
CA TYR A 724 -15.90 -31.67 19.11
C TYR A 724 -15.71 -33.20 19.19
N SER A 725 -16.77 -33.99 19.04
CA SER A 725 -16.78 -35.43 19.36
C SER A 725 -16.15 -36.32 18.28
N PHE A 726 -14.95 -35.97 17.81
CA PHE A 726 -14.23 -36.75 16.79
C PHE A 726 -13.73 -38.11 17.31
N PHE A 727 -13.45 -38.18 18.61
CA PHE A 727 -13.00 -39.37 19.33
C PHE A 727 -13.79 -39.50 20.65
N ASP A 728 -13.90 -40.72 21.17
CA ASP A 728 -14.65 -41.01 22.39
C ASP A 728 -13.92 -40.52 23.67
N ASP A 729 -12.59 -40.43 23.63
CA ASP A 729 -11.69 -40.12 24.74
C ASP A 729 -11.01 -38.74 24.58
N VAL A 730 -11.75 -37.67 24.82
CA VAL A 730 -11.24 -36.28 24.72
C VAL A 730 -11.52 -35.47 25.98
N ASP A 731 -10.62 -34.54 26.30
CA ASP A 731 -10.82 -33.56 27.35
C ASP A 731 -11.58 -32.35 26.78
N PHE A 732 -12.89 -32.34 27.00
CA PHE A 732 -13.76 -31.28 26.49
C PHE A 732 -13.46 -29.92 27.08
N THR A 733 -13.02 -29.87 28.34
CA THR A 733 -12.68 -28.63 29.02
C THR A 733 -11.43 -28.01 28.40
N ALA A 734 -10.38 -28.78 28.15
CA ALA A 734 -9.18 -28.28 27.46
C ALA A 734 -9.51 -27.73 26.06
N ILE A 735 -10.34 -28.44 25.28
CA ILE A 735 -10.75 -28.02 23.93
C ILE A 735 -11.52 -26.70 23.98
N LYS A 736 -12.55 -26.60 24.83
CA LYS A 736 -13.35 -25.38 24.97
C LYS A 736 -12.50 -24.19 25.43
N ASN A 737 -11.59 -24.39 26.40
CA ASN A 737 -10.72 -23.31 26.87
C ASN A 737 -9.83 -22.80 25.74
N ARG A 738 -9.25 -23.70 24.93
CA ARG A 738 -8.45 -23.32 23.78
C ARG A 738 -9.28 -22.60 22.72
N HIS A 739 -10.46 -23.10 22.40
CA HIS A 739 -11.38 -22.42 21.48
C HIS A 739 -11.68 -20.99 21.96
N SER A 740 -12.09 -20.82 23.22
CA SER A 740 -12.42 -19.50 23.76
C SER A 740 -11.22 -18.55 23.71
N TYR A 741 -10.04 -19.03 24.08
CA TYR A 741 -8.79 -18.27 23.95
C TYR A 741 -8.57 -17.76 22.52
N LEU A 742 -8.79 -18.61 21.51
CA LEU A 742 -8.55 -18.22 20.11
C LEU A 742 -9.58 -17.22 19.60
N LEU A 743 -10.86 -17.36 19.97
CA LEU A 743 -11.89 -16.39 19.58
C LEU A 743 -11.61 -15.00 20.15
N ILE A 744 -11.12 -14.90 21.39
CA ILE A 744 -10.71 -13.62 22.00
C ILE A 744 -9.51 -13.04 21.23
N LYS A 745 -8.52 -13.86 20.86
CA LYS A 745 -7.36 -13.34 20.13
C LYS A 745 -7.78 -12.82 18.72
N GLU A 746 -8.64 -13.53 18.05
CA GLU A 746 -9.21 -13.09 16.78
C GLU A 746 -10.08 -11.81 16.85
N SER A 747 -10.71 -11.56 17.99
CA SER A 747 -11.46 -10.28 18.20
C SER A 747 -10.54 -9.08 18.43
N LEU A 748 -9.34 -9.30 19.00
CA LEU A 748 -8.35 -8.26 19.28
C LEU A 748 -7.44 -7.93 18.09
N THR A 749 -7.44 -8.75 17.04
CA THR A 749 -6.73 -8.50 15.79
C THR A 749 -7.48 -7.61 14.79
N LYS A 750 -8.72 -7.19 15.10
CA LYS A 750 -9.42 -6.09 14.39
C LYS A 750 -8.85 -4.74 14.82
#